data_AF-F0S895-F1
#
_entry.id   AF-F0S895-F1
#
_cell.length_a   1.000
_cell.length_b   1.000
_cell.length_c   1.000
_cell.angle_alpha   90.00
_cell.angle_beta   90.00
_cell.angle_gamma   90.00
#
_symmetry.space_group_name_H-M   'P 1'
#
loop_
_entity.id
_entity.type
_entity.pdbx_description
1 polymer ?
#
loop_
_entity_poly.entity_id
_entity_poly.type
_entity_poly.pdbx_seq_one_letter_code
_entity_poly.pdbx_strand_id
1 'polypeptide(L)'
;MNKKFQVILLFILVSLICFGQQNPDISHVASKNWRISFAGSSVTWGGGFLQSGLVREAILNIQRQKATTIEPKMVKVKGTKSYLNGPNDQKYFGGEALKITGVNSSIKFTIVGDEITIVQGIERDNNSASEIEVYIDGNLYDTINNWNTTSIGTDKKEFIGNGINKQFDLGRAFTFAHKILLNNNLLKGDHNKGGYGGGDIPKDLDYLVIRKYGKDKNGNPEVHHWISLKNALGKGDKLAISFSYGEEISYEKTTIGKSDKGELESPFGDGDVSFDITKPTRVSSGLDYRETDDRAVKTYRFKDIKKRNVELKIKGNYKNAKDLPYFIFNFATNRFFSFQNAGIGGWKLAFFNNPADFHRSYTKIASFSPDILYMETTPNDDWNVNGYKLYTEYPNFSLRELQSIRTLPIKSIAYNQASDIYNFQKWVGKINKITKNSAYFLVDGHHKIDTAPKPGDYVFLGGYYSNNKEYIVRKVKKYDEASHQIFFDRPITSEELIYDNIDVLNGMEIRIRSLSVFEQDFRKFVGHMRKLKPEIKIASMVNPLPVIGARELWGYWDLMNEISKEIKIENLEVKPFYDYQYSQKRDNEIIIDAEKLQVNPLTGYLETQIDRFDGKNRQNYEVIVNGKNVYGIDALVRNPYAYGVDFSLKKGTLNMDYRKEGVRANQKINQKMELVFLKNAPASGKIQIRFSTKNWSADGCHVRTGDDGSKIYGAIYYDYFSKIINEKSVLK
;
A
#
# COMPACT_ATOMS: atom_id res chain seq x y z
N MET A 1 -30.13 22.00 17.13
CA MET A 1 -28.65 21.95 17.09
C MET A 1 -28.23 20.63 16.46
N ASN A 2 -27.53 20.66 15.33
CA ASN A 2 -27.64 19.64 14.27
C ASN A 2 -26.63 18.48 14.42
N LYS A 3 -27.08 17.22 14.38
CA LYS A 3 -26.25 15.99 14.56
C LYS A 3 -25.04 15.90 13.59
N LYS A 4 -25.09 16.58 12.45
CA LYS A 4 -23.97 16.67 11.49
C LYS A 4 -22.76 17.44 12.03
N PHE A 5 -22.94 18.37 12.96
CA PHE A 5 -21.84 19.13 13.57
C PHE A 5 -21.08 18.33 14.63
N GLN A 6 -21.73 17.37 15.30
CA GLN A 6 -21.07 16.52 16.31
C GLN A 6 -20.07 15.55 15.68
N VAL A 7 -20.32 15.02 14.48
CA VAL A 7 -19.42 14.09 13.79
C VAL A 7 -18.16 14.81 13.27
N ILE A 8 -18.31 16.05 12.78
CA ILE A 8 -17.17 16.86 12.31
C ILE A 8 -16.31 17.31 13.48
N LEU A 9 -16.91 17.65 14.64
CA LEU A 9 -16.14 17.96 15.84
C LEU A 9 -15.40 16.73 16.39
N LEU A 10 -15.94 15.51 16.22
CA LEU A 10 -15.29 14.26 16.64
C LEU A 10 -14.04 13.96 15.78
N PHE A 11 -14.10 14.17 14.46
CA PHE A 11 -12.94 14.01 13.58
C PHE A 11 -11.85 15.07 13.80
N ILE A 12 -12.25 16.29 14.16
CA ILE A 12 -11.29 17.36 14.49
C ILE A 12 -10.71 17.17 15.89
N LEU A 13 -11.46 16.64 16.87
CA LEU A 13 -10.90 16.30 18.18
C LEU A 13 -9.89 15.15 18.09
N VAL A 14 -10.13 14.11 17.27
CA VAL A 14 -9.20 12.98 17.13
C VAL A 14 -7.89 13.40 16.45
N SER A 15 -7.89 14.42 15.59
CA SER A 15 -6.68 14.96 14.97
C SER A 15 -5.93 16.01 15.83
N LEU A 16 -6.58 16.56 16.86
CA LEU A 16 -6.01 17.53 17.80
C LEU A 16 -5.52 16.94 19.13
N ILE A 17 -5.70 15.63 19.38
CA ILE A 17 -5.02 14.95 20.51
C ILE A 17 -3.54 14.74 20.13
N CYS A 18 -2.83 15.85 20.20
CA CYS A 18 -1.39 15.97 20.19
C CYS A 18 -0.80 15.19 21.36
N PHE A 19 0.22 14.36 21.08
CA PHE A 19 1.49 14.21 21.83
C PHE A 19 1.49 14.31 23.37
N GLY A 20 0.41 13.91 24.04
CA GLY A 20 0.28 13.87 25.48
C GLY A 20 -0.23 12.49 25.91
N GLN A 21 0.25 12.03 27.06
CA GLN A 21 -0.06 10.74 27.67
C GLN A 21 -1.52 10.30 27.47
N GLN A 22 -1.76 9.38 26.52
CA GLN A 22 -3.05 8.73 26.34
C GLN A 22 -3.10 7.56 27.32
N ASN A 23 -3.54 7.82 28.54
CA ASN A 23 -4.04 6.77 29.42
C ASN A 23 -5.52 6.59 29.06
N PRO A 24 -5.90 5.64 28.19
CA PRO A 24 -7.32 5.36 28.00
C PRO A 24 -7.94 5.05 29.37
N ASP A 25 -9.17 5.51 29.60
CA ASP A 25 -9.91 5.06 30.78
C ASP A 25 -9.94 3.53 30.77
N ILE A 26 -9.88 2.92 31.94
CA ILE A 26 -9.69 1.49 32.12
C ILE A 26 -10.79 0.68 31.46
N SER A 27 -11.98 1.28 31.35
CA SER A 27 -13.15 0.78 30.62
C SER A 27 -12.90 0.60 29.10
N HIS A 28 -11.89 1.27 28.54
CA HIS A 28 -11.52 1.22 27.12
C HIS A 28 -10.32 0.30 26.83
N VAL A 29 -9.67 -0.25 27.87
CA VAL A 29 -8.57 -1.23 27.71
C VAL A 29 -9.15 -2.55 27.21
N ALA A 30 -8.54 -3.13 26.18
CA ALA A 30 -9.01 -4.40 25.63
C ALA A 30 -8.91 -5.54 26.66
N SER A 31 -9.87 -6.46 26.64
CA SER A 31 -9.92 -7.57 27.61
C SER A 31 -8.89 -8.69 27.35
N LYS A 32 -8.26 -8.71 26.16
CA LYS A 32 -7.26 -9.72 25.78
C LYS A 32 -6.22 -9.14 24.83
N ASN A 33 -5.13 -9.89 24.65
CA ASN A 33 -4.08 -9.62 23.69
C ASN A 33 -4.51 -10.18 22.31
N TRP A 34 -4.83 -9.28 21.38
CA TRP A 34 -5.27 -9.60 20.03
C TRP A 34 -4.09 -9.77 19.06
N ARG A 35 -4.24 -10.68 18.10
CA ARG A 35 -3.33 -10.87 16.96
C ARG A 35 -3.99 -10.38 15.68
N ILE A 36 -3.40 -9.40 15.01
CA ILE A 36 -4.01 -8.68 13.89
C ILE A 36 -3.09 -8.79 12.67
N SER A 37 -3.61 -9.27 11.55
CA SER A 37 -2.88 -9.32 10.28
C SER A 37 -3.48 -8.34 9.28
N PHE A 38 -2.62 -7.59 8.60
CA PHE A 38 -2.96 -6.72 7.48
C PHE A 38 -2.43 -7.37 6.21
N ALA A 39 -3.30 -7.98 5.42
CA ALA A 39 -2.96 -8.52 4.11
C ALA A 39 -3.40 -7.58 3.00
N GLY A 40 -2.77 -7.70 1.84
CA GLY A 40 -3.20 -6.96 0.66
C GLY A 40 -2.10 -6.68 -0.34
N SER A 41 -2.27 -5.59 -1.08
CA SER A 41 -1.44 -5.22 -2.22
C SER A 41 -0.22 -4.39 -1.80
N SER A 42 0.36 -3.67 -2.77
CA SER A 42 1.41 -2.68 -2.50
C SER A 42 0.95 -1.53 -1.58
N VAL A 43 -0.35 -1.29 -1.46
CA VAL A 43 -0.91 -0.27 -0.54
C VAL A 43 -0.71 -0.68 0.91
N THR A 44 -1.02 -1.92 1.28
CA THR A 44 -0.72 -2.48 2.61
C THR A 44 0.77 -2.57 2.90
N TRP A 45 1.58 -2.89 1.88
CA TRP A 45 3.03 -2.96 2.05
C TRP A 45 3.62 -1.61 2.49
N GLY A 46 3.16 -0.53 1.86
CA GLY A 46 3.69 0.81 2.07
C GLY A 46 5.20 0.84 1.83
N GLY A 47 5.95 1.05 2.91
CA GLY A 47 7.42 1.10 2.94
C GLY A 47 8.10 -0.21 3.34
N GLY A 48 7.35 -1.27 3.64
CA GLY A 48 7.91 -2.58 3.97
C GLY A 48 8.31 -2.82 5.42
N PHE A 49 7.75 -2.04 6.34
CA PHE A 49 7.85 -2.20 7.79
C PHE A 49 6.44 -2.23 8.42
N LEU A 50 6.31 -2.71 9.66
CA LEU A 50 5.12 -2.46 10.49
C LEU A 50 4.93 -0.97 10.74
N GLN A 51 6.02 -0.21 10.77
CA GLN A 51 6.02 1.25 10.96
C GLN A 51 5.86 2.03 9.65
N SER A 52 5.26 1.44 8.62
CA SER A 52 5.04 2.10 7.33
C SER A 52 3.58 2.24 6.92
N GLY A 53 3.28 3.34 6.20
CA GLY A 53 2.01 3.57 5.52
C GLY A 53 0.78 3.48 6.44
N LEU A 54 -0.31 2.93 5.91
CA LEU A 54 -1.55 2.73 6.66
C LEU A 54 -1.43 1.75 7.84
N VAL A 55 -0.54 0.76 7.72
CA VAL A 55 -0.36 -0.27 8.76
C VAL A 55 0.17 0.37 10.04
N ARG A 56 1.12 1.30 9.92
CA ARG A 56 1.61 2.09 11.05
C ARG A 56 0.48 2.81 11.78
N GLU A 57 -0.34 3.56 11.04
CA GLU A 57 -1.39 4.38 11.64
C GLU A 57 -2.43 3.51 12.36
N ALA A 58 -2.79 2.36 11.77
CA ALA A 58 -3.66 1.39 12.42
C ALA A 58 -3.04 0.81 13.70
N ILE A 59 -1.76 0.40 13.66
CA ILE A 59 -1.03 -0.13 14.83
C ILE A 59 -0.99 0.91 15.95
N LEU A 60 -0.62 2.15 15.64
CA LEU A 60 -0.51 3.21 16.65
C LEU A 60 -1.87 3.54 17.26
N ASN A 61 -2.93 3.68 16.44
CA ASN A 61 -4.27 3.96 16.94
C ASN A 61 -4.77 2.82 17.83
N ILE A 62 -4.64 1.57 17.41
CA ILE A 62 -5.08 0.40 18.18
C ILE A 62 -4.29 0.30 19.49
N GLN A 63 -2.96 0.34 19.43
CA GLN A 63 -2.11 0.15 20.61
C GLN A 63 -2.27 1.30 21.64
N ARG A 64 -2.31 2.56 21.19
CA ARG A 64 -2.37 3.72 22.09
C ARG A 64 -3.76 3.96 22.68
N GLN A 65 -4.82 3.59 21.97
CA GLN A 65 -6.19 3.87 22.41
C GLN A 65 -6.86 2.69 23.11
N LYS A 66 -6.36 1.46 22.93
CA LYS A 66 -6.93 0.24 23.55
C LYS A 66 -6.01 -0.41 24.59
N ALA A 67 -4.90 0.26 24.90
CA ALA A 67 -3.99 -0.10 25.97
C ALA A 67 -3.33 1.17 26.53
N THR A 68 -2.97 1.15 27.81
CA THR A 68 -2.02 2.13 28.34
C THR A 68 -0.64 1.79 27.82
N THR A 69 -0.07 2.67 26.99
CA THR A 69 1.24 2.47 26.36
C THR A 69 2.23 3.51 26.87
N ILE A 70 3.32 3.06 27.49
CA ILE A 70 4.41 3.86 28.03
C ILE A 70 5.56 3.87 27.03
N GLU A 71 5.71 4.99 26.32
CA GLU A 71 6.73 5.19 25.29
C GLU A 71 8.04 5.76 25.85
N PRO A 72 9.14 5.75 25.06
CA PRO A 72 10.47 6.22 25.49
C PRO A 72 10.52 7.62 26.12
N LYS A 73 9.62 8.52 25.69
CA LYS A 73 9.52 9.89 26.20
C LYS A 73 8.77 9.99 27.54
N MET A 74 8.10 8.94 27.97
CA MET A 74 7.19 8.91 29.12
C MET A 74 7.84 8.33 30.39
N VAL A 75 9.12 7.95 30.33
CA VAL A 75 9.82 7.30 31.44
C VAL A 75 10.81 8.26 32.11
N LYS A 76 11.02 8.05 33.42
CA LYS A 76 12.12 8.69 34.16
C LYS A 76 13.37 7.84 34.01
N VAL A 77 14.51 8.47 33.79
CA VAL A 77 15.77 7.78 33.55
C VAL A 77 16.82 8.23 34.56
N LYS A 78 17.57 7.26 35.09
CA LYS A 78 18.79 7.49 35.84
C LYS A 78 19.97 6.90 35.05
N GLY A 79 21.05 7.67 34.91
CA GLY A 79 22.26 7.27 34.17
C GLY A 79 22.30 7.80 32.74
N THR A 80 23.26 7.30 31.96
CA THR A 80 23.48 7.70 30.56
C THR A 80 22.37 7.16 29.68
N LYS A 81 21.85 8.01 28.78
CA LYS A 81 20.76 7.65 27.86
C LYS A 81 20.97 8.20 26.46
N SER A 82 20.44 7.50 25.45
CA SER A 82 20.33 7.96 24.07
C SER A 82 19.02 7.49 23.44
N TYR A 83 18.44 8.32 22.57
CA TYR A 83 17.26 7.94 21.79
C TYR A 83 17.69 7.30 20.46
N LEU A 84 17.02 6.21 20.10
CA LEU A 84 17.12 5.55 18.80
C LEU A 84 15.86 5.92 18.02
N ASN A 85 15.95 6.92 17.15
CA ASN A 85 14.79 7.49 16.44
C ASN A 85 15.13 7.98 15.02
N GLY A 86 16.22 7.47 14.45
CA GLY A 86 16.65 7.80 13.09
C GLY A 86 15.95 6.95 12.03
N PRO A 87 16.25 7.20 10.74
CA PRO A 87 15.74 6.38 9.64
C PRO A 87 16.14 4.89 9.74
N ASN A 88 17.14 4.56 10.55
CA ASN A 88 17.64 3.20 10.80
C ASN A 88 16.93 2.48 11.96
N ASP A 89 16.00 3.15 12.64
CA ASP A 89 15.33 2.65 13.85
C ASP A 89 13.86 2.26 13.60
N GLN A 90 13.48 2.11 12.32
CA GLN A 90 12.11 1.80 11.88
C GLN A 90 11.55 0.47 12.39
N LYS A 91 12.40 -0.43 12.90
CA LYS A 91 11.96 -1.72 13.46
C LYS A 91 11.40 -1.60 14.90
N TYR A 92 11.57 -0.44 15.55
CA TYR A 92 10.98 -0.18 16.85
C TYR A 92 9.57 0.37 16.73
N PHE A 93 8.70 0.07 17.69
CA PHE A 93 7.35 0.64 17.75
C PHE A 93 7.41 2.17 17.72
N GLY A 94 6.62 2.79 16.83
CA GLY A 94 6.65 4.25 16.60
C GLY A 94 7.90 4.77 15.90
N GLY A 95 8.86 3.91 15.56
CA GLY A 95 10.19 4.28 15.06
C GLY A 95 11.09 4.88 16.15
N GLU A 96 10.84 4.58 17.42
CA GLU A 96 11.58 5.19 18.55
C GLU A 96 11.84 4.19 19.69
N ALA A 97 13.06 4.18 20.22
CA ALA A 97 13.44 3.49 21.44
C ALA A 97 14.41 4.33 22.29
N LEU A 98 14.61 3.93 23.55
CA LEU A 98 15.54 4.56 24.50
C LEU A 98 16.58 3.55 24.94
N LYS A 99 17.87 3.81 24.66
CA LYS A 99 18.99 3.04 25.20
C LYS A 99 19.48 3.70 26.49
N ILE A 100 19.62 2.93 27.56
CA ILE A 100 20.36 3.31 28.77
C ILE A 100 21.60 2.44 28.91
N THR A 101 22.67 2.97 29.49
CA THR A 101 23.95 2.25 29.65
C THR A 101 24.56 2.43 31.03
N GLY A 102 25.34 1.43 31.46
CA GLY A 102 26.06 1.43 32.72
C GLY A 102 25.32 0.76 33.88
N VAL A 103 26.09 0.21 34.81
CA VAL A 103 25.59 -0.42 36.05
C VAL A 103 24.81 0.61 36.87
N ASN A 104 23.70 0.18 37.47
CA ASN A 104 22.76 1.01 38.23
C ASN A 104 21.99 2.08 37.43
N SER A 105 22.15 2.15 36.11
CA SER A 105 21.24 2.91 35.26
C SER A 105 19.85 2.27 35.31
N SER A 106 18.80 3.10 35.28
CA SER A 106 17.43 2.62 35.41
C SER A 106 16.41 3.44 34.66
N ILE A 107 15.31 2.79 34.34
CA ILE A 107 14.08 3.36 33.75
C ILE A 107 12.96 3.14 34.76
N LYS A 108 12.24 4.21 35.12
CA LYS A 108 11.08 4.17 36.02
C LYS A 108 9.84 4.71 35.34
N PHE A 109 8.72 4.02 35.51
CA PHE A 109 7.43 4.48 35.02
C PHE A 109 6.29 3.92 35.87
N THR A 110 5.09 4.43 35.63
CA THR A 110 3.88 3.93 36.25
C THR A 110 2.91 3.50 35.16
N ILE A 111 2.24 2.37 35.39
CA ILE A 111 1.25 1.82 34.47
C ILE A 111 0.06 1.30 35.26
N VAL A 112 -1.15 1.42 34.70
CA VAL A 112 -2.38 0.94 35.33
C VAL A 112 -2.89 -0.28 34.57
N GLY A 113 -3.10 -1.38 35.27
CA GLY A 113 -3.58 -2.62 34.66
C GLY A 113 -3.35 -3.85 35.52
N ASP A 114 -3.82 -4.98 35.01
CA ASP A 114 -3.58 -6.34 35.48
C ASP A 114 -2.53 -7.08 34.63
N GLU A 115 -1.91 -6.43 33.65
CA GLU A 115 -0.79 -6.95 32.87
C GLU A 115 0.26 -5.83 32.71
N ILE A 116 1.52 -6.22 32.66
CA ILE A 116 2.64 -5.36 32.28
C ILE A 116 3.47 -6.13 31.25
N THR A 117 3.50 -5.64 30.03
CA THR A 117 4.37 -6.12 28.97
C THR A 117 5.48 -5.11 28.74
N ILE A 118 6.72 -5.57 28.73
CA ILE A 118 7.91 -4.79 28.40
C ILE A 118 8.41 -5.27 27.04
N VAL A 119 8.65 -4.33 26.13
CA VAL A 119 9.25 -4.59 24.82
C VAL A 119 10.64 -3.97 24.79
N GLN A 120 11.65 -4.80 24.52
CA GLN A 120 13.06 -4.40 24.51
C GLN A 120 13.72 -4.59 23.14
N GLY A 121 14.78 -3.82 22.89
CA GLY A 121 15.73 -4.10 21.81
C GLY A 121 16.90 -4.93 22.32
N ILE A 122 17.35 -5.89 21.51
CA ILE A 122 18.53 -6.71 21.76
C ILE A 122 19.47 -6.57 20.55
N GLU A 123 20.66 -6.05 20.80
CA GLU A 123 21.70 -5.86 19.79
C GLU A 123 22.19 -7.20 19.23
N ARG A 124 22.75 -7.15 18.03
CA ARG A 124 23.16 -8.33 17.26
C ARG A 124 24.34 -9.13 17.84
N ASP A 125 25.07 -8.57 18.80
CA ASP A 125 26.16 -9.23 19.50
C ASP A 125 25.91 -9.26 21.01
N ASN A 126 26.73 -10.05 21.71
CA ASN A 126 26.58 -10.29 23.14
C ASN A 126 27.69 -9.62 23.98
N ASN A 127 28.53 -8.77 23.40
CA ASN A 127 29.67 -8.21 24.12
C ASN A 127 29.24 -7.25 25.23
N SER A 128 28.12 -6.54 25.02
CA SER A 128 27.50 -5.60 25.97
C SER A 128 26.23 -6.17 26.65
N ALA A 129 25.99 -7.48 26.56
CA ALA A 129 24.80 -8.10 27.16
C ALA A 129 24.77 -7.89 28.68
N SER A 130 23.58 -7.62 29.21
CA SER A 130 23.35 -7.17 30.58
C SER A 130 22.24 -7.97 31.26
N GLU A 131 22.30 -7.95 32.58
CA GLU A 131 21.25 -8.44 33.46
C GLU A 131 20.45 -7.23 33.99
N ILE A 132 19.12 -7.31 33.89
CA ILE A 132 18.19 -6.24 34.23
C ILE A 132 17.24 -6.73 35.32
N GLU A 133 17.30 -6.09 36.48
CA GLU A 133 16.36 -6.29 37.57
C GLU A 133 15.05 -5.56 37.25
N VAL A 134 13.92 -6.27 37.40
CA VAL A 134 12.57 -5.76 37.21
C VAL A 134 11.91 -5.61 38.57
N TYR A 135 11.78 -4.38 39.04
CA TYR A 135 11.08 -4.05 40.27
C TYR A 135 9.64 -3.65 39.99
N ILE A 136 8.71 -4.20 40.76
CA ILE A 136 7.27 -3.88 40.70
C ILE A 136 6.80 -3.52 42.11
N ASP A 137 6.24 -2.33 42.26
CA ASP A 137 5.78 -1.78 43.53
C ASP A 137 6.90 -1.78 44.60
N GLY A 138 8.15 -1.53 44.17
CA GLY A 138 9.34 -1.49 45.02
C GLY A 138 9.99 -2.84 45.33
N ASN A 139 9.36 -3.95 44.95
CA ASN A 139 9.89 -5.30 45.18
C ASN A 139 10.57 -5.84 43.92
N LEU A 140 11.72 -6.50 44.07
CA LEU A 140 12.33 -7.24 42.97
C LEU A 140 11.41 -8.39 42.56
N TYR A 141 10.87 -8.32 41.34
CA TYR A 141 9.86 -9.25 40.84
C TYR A 141 10.46 -10.29 39.89
N ASP A 142 11.39 -9.88 39.03
CA ASP A 142 12.05 -10.76 38.05
C ASP A 142 13.43 -10.18 37.68
N THR A 143 14.23 -11.00 37.02
CA THR A 143 15.50 -10.60 36.41
C THR A 143 15.51 -11.07 34.96
N ILE A 144 15.60 -10.13 34.02
CA ILE A 144 15.65 -10.39 32.58
C ILE A 144 17.06 -10.08 32.04
N ASN A 145 17.30 -10.43 30.78
CA ASN A 145 18.54 -10.10 30.09
C ASN A 145 18.26 -9.76 28.62
N ASN A 146 19.25 -9.15 27.97
CA ASN A 146 19.29 -8.91 26.53
C ASN A 146 20.37 -9.76 25.86
N TRP A 147 20.51 -11.03 26.28
CA TRP A 147 21.37 -11.97 25.59
C TRP A 147 20.73 -12.40 24.28
N ASN A 148 21.42 -12.16 23.17
CA ASN A 148 21.00 -12.58 21.85
C ASN A 148 21.28 -14.08 21.64
N THR A 149 20.21 -14.84 21.42
CA THR A 149 20.26 -16.31 21.24
C THR A 149 20.34 -16.74 19.79
N THR A 150 20.37 -15.80 18.84
CA THR A 150 20.49 -16.09 17.41
C THR A 150 21.91 -16.55 17.06
N SER A 151 22.09 -17.08 15.85
CA SER A 151 23.41 -17.45 15.36
C SER A 151 24.26 -16.20 15.12
N ILE A 152 25.41 -16.10 15.80
CA ILE A 152 26.34 -14.97 15.73
C ILE A 152 27.74 -15.52 15.44
N GLY A 153 28.45 -14.92 14.50
CA GLY A 153 29.82 -15.32 14.19
C GLY A 153 30.37 -14.74 12.90
N THR A 154 31.39 -15.39 12.37
CA THR A 154 32.04 -15.06 11.10
C THR A 154 32.01 -16.26 10.16
N ASP A 155 31.95 -16.01 8.86
CA ASP A 155 31.97 -17.06 7.82
C ASP A 155 32.85 -16.63 6.63
N LYS A 156 33.27 -17.61 5.84
CA LYS A 156 34.04 -17.43 4.61
C LYS A 156 33.43 -18.24 3.48
N LYS A 157 33.27 -17.63 2.30
CA LYS A 157 32.83 -18.28 1.07
C LYS A 157 33.84 -18.04 -0.04
N GLU A 158 33.99 -19.05 -0.90
CA GLU A 158 34.84 -18.96 -2.09
C GLU A 158 34.04 -19.39 -3.31
N PHE A 159 34.15 -18.63 -4.39
CA PHE A 159 33.49 -18.90 -5.67
C PHE A 159 34.50 -18.83 -6.80
N ILE A 160 34.27 -19.62 -7.84
CA ILE A 160 35.04 -19.60 -9.09
C ILE A 160 34.13 -19.05 -10.19
N GLY A 161 34.61 -18.04 -10.90
CA GLY A 161 33.91 -17.40 -12.00
C GLY A 161 33.71 -18.34 -13.18
N ASN A 162 32.51 -18.28 -13.77
CA ASN A 162 32.13 -19.06 -14.95
C ASN A 162 32.00 -18.19 -16.22
N GLY A 163 32.27 -16.88 -16.14
CA GLY A 163 32.09 -15.92 -17.23
C GLY A 163 30.70 -15.29 -17.34
N ILE A 164 29.71 -15.74 -16.54
CA ILE A 164 28.30 -15.39 -16.72
C ILE A 164 27.66 -14.85 -15.43
N ASN A 165 27.92 -15.51 -14.30
CA ASN A 165 27.25 -15.20 -13.05
C ASN A 165 27.74 -13.88 -12.44
N LYS A 166 26.79 -13.09 -11.96
CA LYS A 166 27.02 -11.83 -11.23
C LYS A 166 26.62 -11.90 -9.76
N GLN A 167 25.89 -12.93 -9.37
CA GLN A 167 25.29 -13.05 -8.05
C GLN A 167 25.79 -14.30 -7.33
N PHE A 168 26.15 -14.13 -6.05
CA PHE A 168 26.75 -15.20 -5.23
C PHE A 168 26.09 -15.25 -3.85
N ASP A 169 25.54 -16.41 -3.48
CA ASP A 169 24.79 -16.64 -2.24
C ASP A 169 25.71 -16.74 -1.02
N LEU A 170 25.47 -15.94 0.02
CA LEU A 170 26.22 -16.02 1.28
C LEU A 170 25.69 -17.13 2.21
N GLY A 171 24.53 -17.71 1.90
CA GLY A 171 23.94 -18.83 2.62
C GLY A 171 23.17 -18.45 3.89
N ARG A 172 22.98 -17.14 4.14
CA ARG A 172 22.22 -16.60 5.29
C ARG A 172 21.94 -15.11 5.14
N ALA A 173 20.93 -14.59 5.85
CA ALA A 173 20.68 -13.15 6.02
C ALA A 173 21.51 -12.53 7.16
N PHE A 174 21.33 -11.23 7.40
CA PHE A 174 21.94 -10.48 8.51
C PHE A 174 23.48 -10.51 8.51
N THR A 175 24.07 -10.53 7.32
CA THR A 175 25.53 -10.47 7.16
C THR A 175 25.99 -9.01 7.15
N PHE A 176 27.19 -8.75 7.66
CA PHE A 176 27.79 -7.41 7.73
C PHE A 176 29.32 -7.50 7.75
N ALA A 177 30.00 -6.35 7.75
CA ALA A 177 31.47 -6.27 7.74
C ALA A 177 32.09 -7.12 6.62
N HIS A 178 31.53 -7.03 5.41
CA HIS A 178 31.98 -7.79 4.25
C HIS A 178 33.35 -7.34 3.77
N LYS A 179 34.26 -8.30 3.61
CA LYS A 179 35.54 -8.12 2.92
C LYS A 179 35.58 -9.07 1.73
N ILE A 180 35.60 -8.49 0.53
CA ILE A 180 35.50 -9.22 -0.74
C ILE A 180 36.77 -9.01 -1.54
N LEU A 181 37.41 -10.12 -1.91
CA LEU A 181 38.62 -10.15 -2.73
C LEU A 181 38.32 -10.83 -4.06
N LEU A 182 38.57 -10.14 -5.18
CA LEU A 182 38.56 -10.70 -6.52
C LEU A 182 40.00 -10.86 -6.99
N ASN A 183 40.48 -12.09 -7.16
CA ASN A 183 41.87 -12.39 -7.50
C ASN A 183 42.86 -11.65 -6.57
N ASN A 184 42.56 -11.64 -5.26
CA ASN A 184 43.27 -10.92 -4.19
C ASN A 184 43.13 -9.39 -4.19
N ASN A 185 42.38 -8.79 -5.11
CA ASN A 185 42.09 -7.36 -5.11
C ASN A 185 40.83 -7.06 -4.29
N LEU A 186 40.92 -6.12 -3.35
CA LEU A 186 39.80 -5.70 -2.52
C LEU A 186 38.76 -4.94 -3.36
N LEU A 187 37.52 -5.40 -3.31
CA LEU A 187 36.37 -4.73 -3.93
C LEU A 187 35.68 -3.80 -2.94
N LYS A 188 35.12 -2.70 -3.46
CA LYS A 188 34.31 -1.75 -2.71
C LYS A 188 32.82 -2.05 -2.89
N GLY A 189 32.07 -2.12 -1.80
CA GLY A 189 30.62 -2.32 -1.85
C GLY A 189 29.92 -1.90 -0.57
N ASP A 190 28.60 -1.99 -0.59
CA ASP A 190 27.71 -1.64 0.52
C ASP A 190 26.43 -2.50 0.45
N HIS A 191 25.62 -2.47 1.50
CA HIS A 191 24.26 -2.98 1.43
C HIS A 191 23.42 -2.16 0.45
N ASN A 192 22.53 -2.82 -0.28
CA ASN A 192 21.53 -2.12 -1.06
C ASN A 192 20.60 -1.33 -0.14
N LYS A 193 20.49 -0.03 -0.39
CA LYS A 193 19.59 0.91 0.32
C LYS A 193 18.46 1.44 -0.58
N GLY A 194 18.38 0.96 -1.82
CA GLY A 194 17.41 1.42 -2.81
C GLY A 194 15.96 1.04 -2.46
N GLY A 195 15.00 1.84 -2.92
CA GLY A 195 13.57 1.53 -2.79
C GLY A 195 13.07 0.58 -3.88
N TYR A 196 11.76 0.58 -4.14
CA TYR A 196 11.17 -0.13 -5.27
C TYR A 196 11.84 0.24 -6.60
N GLY A 197 12.34 -0.76 -7.34
CA GLY A 197 13.12 -0.57 -8.57
C GLY A 197 14.57 -0.11 -8.35
N GLY A 198 14.96 0.15 -7.11
CA GLY A 198 16.30 0.60 -6.72
C GLY A 198 17.25 -0.58 -6.50
N GLY A 199 18.07 -0.87 -7.50
CA GLY A 199 19.08 -1.93 -7.44
C GLY A 199 20.29 -1.69 -8.35
N ASP A 200 20.43 -0.48 -8.91
CA ASP A 200 21.61 -0.15 -9.67
C ASP A 200 22.79 0.08 -8.73
N ILE A 201 23.87 -0.61 -9.01
CA ILE A 201 25.13 -0.47 -8.29
C ILE A 201 25.66 0.93 -8.58
N PRO A 202 25.82 1.80 -7.55
CA PRO A 202 26.40 3.12 -7.71
C PRO A 202 27.72 3.09 -8.47
N LYS A 203 28.02 4.16 -9.22
CA LYS A 203 29.19 4.17 -10.12
C LYS A 203 30.50 3.90 -9.38
N ASP A 204 30.58 4.33 -8.13
CA ASP A 204 31.74 4.22 -7.25
C ASP A 204 31.80 2.93 -6.43
N LEU A 205 30.85 2.00 -6.62
CA LEU A 205 30.85 0.67 -6.00
C LEU A 205 31.06 -0.41 -7.06
N ASP A 206 31.71 -1.50 -6.66
CA ASP A 206 31.93 -2.71 -7.45
C ASP A 206 30.79 -3.71 -7.27
N TYR A 207 30.17 -3.70 -6.07
CA TYR A 207 29.11 -4.62 -5.71
C TYR A 207 28.09 -4.02 -4.74
N LEU A 208 26.93 -4.67 -4.66
CA LEU A 208 25.94 -4.48 -3.60
C LEU A 208 25.68 -5.81 -2.88
N VAL A 209 25.45 -5.74 -1.56
CA VAL A 209 24.83 -6.82 -0.80
C VAL A 209 23.31 -6.66 -0.96
N ILE A 210 22.66 -7.67 -1.53
CA ILE A 210 21.21 -7.69 -1.79
C ILE A 210 20.57 -8.84 -1.02
N ARG A 211 19.27 -8.73 -0.74
CA ARG A 211 18.49 -9.85 -0.21
C ARG A 211 17.79 -10.59 -1.33
N LYS A 212 17.81 -11.92 -1.29
CA LYS A 212 17.20 -12.80 -2.28
C LYS A 212 16.91 -14.18 -1.67
N TYR A 213 15.98 -14.93 -2.25
CA TYR A 213 15.73 -16.30 -1.81
C TYR A 213 16.91 -17.22 -2.18
N GLY A 214 17.51 -17.84 -1.17
CA GLY A 214 18.31 -19.05 -1.29
C GLY A 214 17.52 -20.26 -0.80
N LYS A 215 18.24 -21.34 -0.46
CA LYS A 215 17.64 -22.56 0.10
C LYS A 215 18.21 -22.85 1.48
N ASP A 216 17.33 -23.19 2.42
CA ASP A 216 17.70 -23.74 3.71
C ASP A 216 18.32 -25.14 3.56
N LYS A 217 18.79 -25.72 4.67
CA LYS A 217 19.37 -27.06 4.72
C LYS A 217 18.44 -28.20 4.25
N ASN A 218 17.13 -27.95 4.22
CA ASN A 218 16.11 -28.90 3.80
C ASN A 218 15.63 -28.63 2.35
N GLY A 219 16.20 -27.62 1.68
CA GLY A 219 15.81 -27.21 0.33
C GLY A 219 14.63 -26.24 0.26
N ASN A 220 14.09 -25.77 1.39
CA ASN A 220 13.01 -24.79 1.41
C ASN A 220 13.55 -23.38 1.13
N PRO A 221 12.76 -22.49 0.49
CA PRO A 221 13.18 -21.11 0.28
C PRO A 221 13.45 -20.35 1.60
N GLU A 222 14.60 -19.72 1.73
CA GLU A 222 14.98 -18.85 2.85
C GLU A 222 15.59 -17.54 2.32
N VAL A 223 15.44 -16.44 3.06
CA VAL A 223 16.07 -15.17 2.66
C VAL A 223 17.55 -15.21 3.02
N HIS A 224 18.41 -15.05 2.02
CA HIS A 224 19.85 -14.90 2.20
C HIS A 224 20.32 -13.53 1.73
N HIS A 225 21.48 -13.10 2.22
CA HIS A 225 22.26 -12.05 1.56
C HIS A 225 23.03 -12.66 0.39
N TRP A 226 23.08 -11.93 -0.71
CA TRP A 226 23.84 -12.26 -1.91
C TRP A 226 24.73 -11.08 -2.28
N ILE A 227 25.88 -11.38 -2.87
CA ILE A 227 26.73 -10.35 -3.49
C ILE A 227 26.33 -10.22 -4.95
N SER A 228 25.93 -9.02 -5.35
CA SER A 228 25.65 -8.66 -6.74
C SER A 228 26.77 -7.79 -7.29
N LEU A 229 27.57 -8.34 -8.21
CA LEU A 229 28.69 -7.65 -8.85
C LEU A 229 28.22 -6.84 -10.07
N LYS A 230 28.88 -5.72 -10.32
CA LYS A 230 28.67 -4.90 -11.52
C LYS A 230 28.93 -5.68 -12.82
N ASN A 231 30.01 -6.44 -12.82
CA ASN A 231 30.46 -7.28 -13.92
C ASN A 231 30.44 -8.75 -13.52
N ALA A 232 30.18 -9.63 -14.49
CA ALA A 232 30.30 -11.07 -14.25
C ALA A 232 31.77 -11.42 -13.99
N LEU A 233 32.01 -12.42 -13.15
CA LEU A 233 33.35 -12.93 -12.95
C LEU A 233 33.85 -13.61 -14.22
N GLY A 234 35.09 -13.32 -14.63
CA GLY A 234 35.76 -14.03 -15.71
C GLY A 234 35.91 -15.51 -15.40
N LYS A 235 36.03 -16.34 -16.43
CA LYS A 235 36.22 -17.79 -16.24
C LYS A 235 37.52 -18.05 -15.48
N GLY A 236 37.44 -18.69 -14.32
CA GLY A 236 38.59 -19.00 -13.46
C GLY A 236 38.94 -17.93 -12.43
N ASP A 237 38.28 -16.77 -12.44
CA ASP A 237 38.43 -15.75 -11.40
C ASP A 237 38.04 -16.32 -10.04
N LYS A 238 38.80 -15.99 -9.00
CA LYS A 238 38.54 -16.42 -7.63
C LYS A 238 37.96 -15.26 -6.83
N LEU A 239 36.74 -15.46 -6.33
CA LEU A 239 36.08 -14.53 -5.42
C LEU A 239 36.11 -15.12 -4.02
N ALA A 240 36.83 -14.47 -3.09
CA ALA A 240 36.88 -14.82 -1.69
C ALA A 240 36.13 -13.78 -0.86
N ILE A 241 35.18 -14.23 -0.04
CA ILE A 241 34.30 -13.37 0.75
C ILE A 241 34.44 -13.80 2.20
N SER A 242 34.76 -12.87 3.09
CA SER A 242 34.64 -13.05 4.53
C SER A 242 33.66 -12.01 5.09
N PHE A 243 32.81 -12.43 6.03
CA PHE A 243 31.80 -11.57 6.62
C PHE A 243 31.46 -12.01 8.05
N SER A 244 30.87 -11.09 8.81
CA SER A 244 30.23 -11.38 10.08
C SER A 244 28.72 -11.57 9.89
N TYR A 245 28.06 -12.25 10.82
CA TYR A 245 26.61 -12.42 10.83
C TYR A 245 26.04 -12.36 12.24
N GLY A 246 24.83 -11.83 12.36
CA GLY A 246 24.10 -11.70 13.63
C GLY A 246 22.84 -10.85 13.45
N GLU A 247 21.71 -11.39 13.91
CA GLU A 247 20.40 -10.72 13.84
C GLU A 247 20.22 -9.81 15.06
N GLU A 248 19.75 -8.57 14.87
CA GLU A 248 19.22 -7.78 16.00
C GLU A 248 17.77 -8.18 16.27
N ILE A 249 17.38 -8.35 17.54
CA ILE A 249 16.00 -8.61 17.92
C ILE A 249 15.37 -7.29 18.35
N SER A 250 14.24 -6.94 17.75
CA SER A 250 13.54 -5.67 17.97
C SER A 250 12.03 -5.89 17.99
N TYR A 251 11.22 -4.84 18.09
CA TYR A 251 9.76 -5.00 18.04
C TYR A 251 9.28 -5.66 16.75
N GLU A 252 9.94 -5.40 15.63
CA GLU A 252 9.63 -6.00 14.34
C GLU A 252 10.59 -7.16 14.01
N LYS A 253 10.00 -8.33 13.79
CA LYS A 253 10.64 -9.50 13.21
C LYS A 253 10.66 -9.38 11.69
N THR A 254 11.86 -9.41 11.13
CA THR A 254 12.10 -9.24 9.69
C THR A 254 13.48 -9.76 9.32
N THR A 255 13.67 -10.16 8.06
CA THR A 255 14.99 -10.48 7.49
C THR A 255 15.79 -9.26 7.02
N ILE A 256 15.29 -8.03 7.24
CA ILE A 256 16.03 -6.80 6.96
C ILE A 256 17.12 -6.65 8.04
N GLY A 257 18.38 -6.59 7.65
CA GLY A 257 19.53 -6.37 8.51
C GLY A 257 20.01 -4.92 8.58
N LYS A 258 21.12 -4.72 9.29
CA LYS A 258 21.87 -3.46 9.35
C LYS A 258 23.32 -3.69 8.95
N SER A 259 23.92 -2.72 8.26
CA SER A 259 25.36 -2.69 8.01
C SER A 259 26.17 -2.62 9.31
N ASP A 260 27.48 -2.80 9.22
CA ASP A 260 28.44 -2.55 10.31
C ASP A 260 28.38 -1.10 10.82
N LYS A 261 27.93 -0.15 9.99
CA LYS A 261 27.68 1.25 10.34
C LYS A 261 26.33 1.50 11.01
N GLY A 262 25.52 0.45 11.19
CA GLY A 262 24.17 0.54 11.78
C GLY A 262 23.11 1.06 10.81
N GLU A 263 23.39 1.09 9.50
CA GLU A 263 22.43 1.55 8.49
C GLU A 263 21.51 0.41 8.06
N LEU A 264 20.21 0.66 7.99
CA LEU A 264 19.26 -0.34 7.48
C LEU A 264 19.51 -0.60 6.00
N GLU A 265 19.47 -1.88 5.62
CA GLU A 265 19.38 -2.25 4.22
C GLU A 265 17.94 -2.07 3.69
N SER A 266 17.79 -2.20 2.37
CA SER A 266 16.51 -2.03 1.70
C SER A 266 15.45 -3.02 2.23
N PRO A 267 14.22 -2.55 2.49
CA PRO A 267 13.08 -3.42 2.77
C PRO A 267 12.62 -4.23 1.55
N PHE A 268 13.15 -3.92 0.36
CA PHE A 268 12.93 -4.63 -0.89
C PHE A 268 14.09 -5.60 -1.17
N GLY A 269 13.76 -6.80 -1.65
CA GLY A 269 14.72 -7.78 -2.12
C GLY A 269 14.73 -7.89 -3.64
N ASP A 270 15.79 -8.51 -4.15
CA ASP A 270 15.85 -9.01 -5.52
C ASP A 270 14.92 -10.21 -5.63
N GLY A 271 13.84 -10.00 -6.36
CA GLY A 271 12.81 -10.98 -6.53
C GLY A 271 13.06 -11.75 -7.81
N ASP A 272 13.48 -13.01 -7.70
CA ASP A 272 13.29 -14.01 -8.77
C ASP A 272 11.79 -14.37 -8.91
N VAL A 273 10.90 -13.38 -8.79
CA VAL A 273 9.45 -13.56 -8.95
C VAL A 273 9.15 -13.32 -10.42
N SER A 274 8.65 -14.35 -11.09
CA SER A 274 8.39 -14.37 -12.52
C SER A 274 7.44 -13.25 -12.97
N PHE A 275 8.01 -12.12 -13.42
CA PHE A 275 7.28 -11.16 -14.23
C PHE A 275 7.92 -10.88 -15.59
N ASP A 276 9.13 -11.39 -15.85
CA ASP A 276 9.71 -11.59 -17.19
C ASP A 276 11.05 -12.33 -17.00
N ILE A 277 11.16 -13.59 -17.42
CA ILE A 277 12.43 -14.34 -17.35
C ILE A 277 13.52 -13.77 -18.28
N THR A 278 13.14 -12.91 -19.22
CA THR A 278 14.07 -12.22 -20.13
C THR A 278 14.46 -10.83 -19.65
N LYS A 279 13.74 -10.27 -18.66
CA LYS A 279 14.00 -8.95 -18.04
C LYS A 279 13.68 -8.93 -16.54
N PRO A 280 14.42 -9.66 -15.70
CA PRO A 280 14.24 -9.62 -14.25
C PRO A 280 14.46 -8.19 -13.73
N THR A 281 13.46 -7.61 -13.06
CA THR A 281 13.62 -6.33 -12.35
C THR A 281 14.44 -6.56 -11.09
N ARG A 282 15.56 -5.85 -10.96
CA ARG A 282 16.67 -6.12 -10.01
C ARG A 282 16.31 -6.10 -8.53
N VAL A 283 15.30 -5.33 -8.10
CA VAL A 283 14.83 -5.21 -6.70
C VAL A 283 13.42 -4.61 -6.73
N SER A 284 12.36 -5.36 -6.39
CA SER A 284 10.98 -4.81 -6.51
C SER A 284 9.94 -5.41 -5.56
N SER A 285 10.27 -6.40 -4.73
CA SER A 285 9.31 -7.03 -3.83
C SER A 285 9.87 -7.24 -2.43
N GLY A 286 9.01 -7.28 -1.41
CA GLY A 286 9.41 -7.85 -0.12
C GLY A 286 9.58 -9.37 -0.24
N LEU A 287 10.37 -9.94 0.68
CA LEU A 287 10.70 -11.37 0.66
C LEU A 287 10.04 -12.16 1.79
N ASP A 288 9.41 -11.47 2.74
CA ASP A 288 8.92 -12.03 3.98
C ASP A 288 7.92 -11.05 4.60
N TYR A 289 6.97 -11.56 5.38
CA TYR A 289 6.07 -10.72 6.17
C TYR A 289 6.82 -9.99 7.28
N ARG A 290 6.27 -8.88 7.74
CA ARG A 290 6.73 -8.20 8.96
C ARG A 290 5.77 -8.58 10.07
N GLU A 291 6.29 -8.99 11.21
CA GLU A 291 5.44 -9.33 12.35
C GLU A 291 6.08 -8.87 13.65
N THR A 292 5.29 -8.70 14.71
CA THR A 292 5.84 -8.41 16.03
C THR A 292 6.71 -9.57 16.51
N ASP A 293 7.88 -9.28 17.07
CA ASP A 293 8.81 -10.30 17.55
C ASP A 293 8.56 -10.68 19.01
N ASP A 294 8.02 -11.87 19.25
CA ASP A 294 7.77 -12.35 20.62
C ASP A 294 9.08 -12.52 21.43
N ARG A 295 10.25 -12.63 20.78
CA ARG A 295 11.56 -12.69 21.47
C ARG A 295 11.93 -11.36 22.15
N ALA A 296 11.38 -10.24 21.67
CA ALA A 296 11.60 -8.91 22.24
C ALA A 296 10.69 -8.61 23.45
N VAL A 297 9.78 -9.52 23.80
CA VAL A 297 8.63 -9.24 24.66
C VAL A 297 8.70 -10.04 25.96
N LYS A 298 8.52 -9.36 27.09
CA LYS A 298 8.34 -9.99 28.41
C LYS A 298 7.05 -9.51 29.04
N THR A 299 6.21 -10.44 29.50
CA THR A 299 4.88 -10.11 30.06
C THR A 299 4.70 -10.67 31.47
N TYR A 300 4.14 -9.84 32.35
CA TYR A 300 3.75 -10.14 33.72
C TYR A 300 2.25 -9.95 33.89
N ARG A 301 1.57 -10.90 34.53
CA ARG A 301 0.11 -10.85 34.78
C ARG A 301 -0.20 -10.85 36.25
N PHE A 302 -1.24 -10.13 36.60
CA PHE A 302 -1.70 -9.90 37.96
C PHE A 302 -3.19 -10.22 38.06
N LYS A 303 -3.66 -10.51 39.27
CA LYS A 303 -5.08 -10.75 39.53
C LYS A 303 -5.90 -9.46 39.55
N ASP A 304 -5.28 -8.37 39.99
CA ASP A 304 -5.97 -7.10 40.24
C ASP A 304 -5.49 -6.04 39.25
N ILE A 305 -6.47 -5.28 38.77
CA ILE A 305 -6.26 -4.06 37.99
C ILE A 305 -5.91 -2.93 38.97
N LYS A 306 -4.65 -2.49 38.96
CA LYS A 306 -4.23 -1.34 39.78
C LYS A 306 -3.08 -0.57 39.15
N LYS A 307 -2.81 0.62 39.69
CA LYS A 307 -1.63 1.41 39.37
C LYS A 307 -0.39 0.74 39.96
N ARG A 308 0.64 0.50 39.15
CA ARG A 308 1.89 -0.16 39.53
C ARG A 308 3.10 0.69 39.20
N ASN A 309 4.04 0.78 40.12
CA ASN A 309 5.32 1.44 39.87
C ASN A 309 6.34 0.41 39.38
N VAL A 310 6.93 0.66 38.22
CA VAL A 310 7.90 -0.24 37.59
C VAL A 310 9.26 0.44 37.54
N GLU A 311 10.30 -0.29 37.91
CA GLU A 311 11.70 0.12 37.72
C GLU A 311 12.47 -1.01 37.03
N LEU A 312 13.11 -0.69 35.91
CA LEU A 312 14.01 -1.57 35.17
C LEU A 312 15.43 -1.07 35.43
N LYS A 313 16.26 -1.87 36.10
CA LYS A 313 17.59 -1.45 36.56
C LYS A 313 18.66 -2.39 36.04
N ILE A 314 19.69 -1.84 35.40
CA ILE A 314 20.86 -2.61 34.97
C ILE A 314 21.65 -3.03 36.20
N LYS A 315 21.72 -4.33 36.47
CA LYS A 315 22.51 -4.91 37.55
C LYS A 315 23.98 -5.04 37.17
N GLY A 316 24.27 -5.40 35.91
CA GLY A 316 25.62 -5.64 35.44
C GLY A 316 25.65 -6.37 34.11
N ASN A 317 26.82 -6.85 33.73
CA ASN A 317 26.99 -7.72 32.56
C ASN A 317 26.37 -9.09 32.81
N TYR A 318 25.79 -9.67 31.75
CA TYR A 318 25.26 -11.02 31.79
C TYR A 318 26.27 -11.99 31.15
N LYS A 319 26.50 -13.14 31.81
CA LYS A 319 27.48 -14.14 31.40
C LYS A 319 28.89 -13.53 31.19
N ASN A 320 29.51 -13.82 30.04
CA ASN A 320 30.87 -13.44 29.69
C ASN A 320 30.96 -12.10 28.93
N ALA A 321 29.88 -11.30 28.92
CA ALA A 321 29.90 -9.94 28.37
C ALA A 321 30.95 -9.09 29.10
N LYS A 322 31.71 -8.29 28.35
CA LYS A 322 32.85 -7.52 28.84
C LYS A 322 32.69 -6.01 28.64
N ASP A 323 31.87 -5.62 27.67
CA ASP A 323 31.66 -4.22 27.34
C ASP A 323 30.64 -3.58 28.29
N LEU A 324 30.34 -2.30 28.09
CA LEU A 324 29.44 -1.53 28.93
C LEU A 324 28.00 -2.08 28.84
N PRO A 325 27.36 -2.50 29.95
CA PRO A 325 26.03 -3.09 29.90
C PRO A 325 25.00 -2.04 29.45
N TYR A 326 23.99 -2.48 28.71
CA TYR A 326 22.91 -1.62 28.22
C TYR A 326 21.52 -2.22 28.44
N PHE A 327 20.49 -1.40 28.29
CA PHE A 327 19.11 -1.85 28.07
C PHE A 327 18.44 -0.92 27.05
N ILE A 328 17.84 -1.48 26.00
CA ILE A 328 17.05 -0.73 25.01
C ILE A 328 15.57 -0.91 25.34
N PHE A 329 14.95 0.12 25.88
CA PHE A 329 13.51 0.17 26.12
C PHE A 329 12.80 0.66 24.86
N ASN A 330 11.98 -0.18 24.24
CA ASN A 330 11.10 0.28 23.16
C ASN A 330 9.81 0.87 23.72
N PHE A 331 9.01 0.07 24.45
CA PHE A 331 7.83 0.57 25.17
C PHE A 331 7.40 -0.45 26.24
N ALA A 332 6.49 -0.02 27.13
CA ALA A 332 5.73 -0.93 27.98
C ALA A 332 4.23 -0.74 27.78
N THR A 333 3.43 -1.78 27.99
CA THR A 333 1.97 -1.71 27.83
C THR A 333 1.23 -2.60 28.82
N ASN A 334 -0.03 -2.27 29.11
CA ASN A 334 -0.90 -3.13 29.91
C ASN A 334 -1.72 -4.13 29.08
N ARG A 335 -1.63 -4.04 27.75
CA ARG A 335 -2.14 -5.01 26.78
C ARG A 335 -1.25 -4.97 25.55
N PHE A 336 -0.65 -6.10 25.23
CA PHE A 336 0.21 -6.22 24.05
C PHE A 336 -0.57 -6.83 22.89
N PHE A 337 -0.73 -6.07 21.80
CA PHE A 337 -1.29 -6.58 20.56
C PHE A 337 -0.16 -7.02 19.63
N SER A 338 -0.31 -8.19 19.02
CA SER A 338 0.62 -8.67 17.99
C SER A 338 0.11 -8.25 16.63
N PHE A 339 1.00 -7.81 15.76
CA PHE A 339 0.66 -7.33 14.42
C PHE A 339 1.47 -8.05 13.35
N GLN A 340 0.88 -8.22 12.17
CA GLN A 340 1.55 -8.71 10.98
C GLN A 340 1.21 -7.81 9.78
N ASN A 341 2.22 -7.34 9.05
CA ASN A 341 2.07 -6.81 7.70
C ASN A 341 2.36 -7.92 6.69
N ALA A 342 1.28 -8.41 6.09
CA ALA A 342 1.24 -9.45 5.08
C ALA A 342 0.91 -8.92 3.67
N GLY A 343 1.04 -7.62 3.42
CA GLY A 343 0.97 -7.07 2.07
C GLY A 343 2.36 -6.85 1.54
N ILE A 344 2.81 -7.55 0.49
CA ILE A 344 4.16 -7.40 -0.03
C ILE A 344 4.11 -6.83 -1.45
N GLY A 345 4.51 -5.57 -1.59
CA GLY A 345 5.08 -4.91 -2.79
C GLY A 345 4.42 -5.01 -4.17
N GLY A 346 3.30 -5.71 -4.38
CA GLY A 346 2.81 -5.95 -5.75
C GLY A 346 1.88 -7.15 -5.93
N TRP A 347 1.37 -7.73 -4.84
CA TRP A 347 0.64 -8.98 -4.95
C TRP A 347 -0.82 -8.84 -5.34
N LYS A 348 -1.31 -9.89 -5.99
CA LYS A 348 -2.70 -10.10 -6.37
C LYS A 348 -3.26 -11.25 -5.54
N LEU A 349 -4.56 -11.30 -5.41
CA LEU A 349 -5.31 -12.29 -4.64
C LEU A 349 -4.96 -13.74 -5.02
N ALA A 350 -4.75 -13.99 -6.30
CA ALA A 350 -4.34 -15.31 -6.80
C ALA A 350 -3.03 -15.81 -6.18
N PHE A 351 -2.11 -14.93 -5.79
CA PHE A 351 -0.85 -15.32 -5.12
C PHE A 351 -1.11 -15.81 -3.70
N PHE A 352 -2.01 -15.16 -2.96
CA PHE A 352 -2.41 -15.65 -1.64
C PHE A 352 -3.05 -17.04 -1.74
N ASN A 353 -3.78 -17.33 -2.81
CA ASN A 353 -4.42 -18.63 -3.07
C ASN A 353 -3.47 -19.74 -3.55
N ASN A 354 -2.20 -19.45 -3.79
CA ASN A 354 -1.22 -20.45 -4.24
C ASN A 354 -0.44 -21.01 -3.04
N PRO A 355 -0.76 -22.22 -2.53
CA PRO A 355 -0.07 -22.79 -1.37
C PRO A 355 1.40 -23.15 -1.64
N ALA A 356 1.80 -23.29 -2.91
CA ALA A 356 3.19 -23.53 -3.28
C ALA A 356 4.06 -22.26 -3.11
N ASP A 357 3.45 -21.09 -2.99
CA ASP A 357 4.15 -19.85 -2.70
C ASP A 357 4.45 -19.74 -1.19
N PHE A 358 5.59 -20.32 -0.80
CA PHE A 358 5.98 -20.65 0.57
C PHE A 358 5.93 -19.46 1.55
N HIS A 359 6.22 -18.24 1.09
CA HIS A 359 6.29 -17.04 1.94
C HIS A 359 5.08 -16.11 1.81
N ARG A 360 4.12 -16.44 0.93
CA ARG A 360 3.17 -15.45 0.39
C ARG A 360 1.73 -15.94 0.36
N SER A 361 1.52 -17.22 0.67
CA SER A 361 0.21 -17.84 0.65
C SER A 361 -0.60 -17.57 1.91
N TYR A 362 -1.89 -17.90 1.85
CA TYR A 362 -2.81 -17.87 2.99
C TYR A 362 -2.31 -18.73 4.17
N THR A 363 -1.49 -19.76 3.92
CA THR A 363 -0.96 -20.62 5.00
C THR A 363 0.02 -19.85 5.88
N LYS A 364 0.82 -18.97 5.29
CA LYS A 364 1.76 -18.12 6.02
C LYS A 364 1.04 -17.07 6.87
N ILE A 365 -0.04 -16.48 6.35
CA ILE A 365 -0.91 -15.59 7.13
C ILE A 365 -1.53 -16.38 8.31
N ALA A 366 -2.08 -17.55 8.03
CA ALA A 366 -2.69 -18.39 9.07
C ALA A 366 -1.67 -18.87 10.13
N SER A 367 -0.40 -19.04 9.76
CA SER A 367 0.67 -19.42 10.71
C SER A 367 0.92 -18.37 11.80
N PHE A 368 0.67 -17.10 11.51
CA PHE A 368 0.68 -16.03 12.52
C PHE A 368 -0.50 -16.12 13.50
N SER A 369 -1.50 -16.97 13.21
CA SER A 369 -2.69 -17.17 14.02
C SER A 369 -3.47 -15.88 14.34
N PRO A 370 -3.84 -15.08 13.33
CA PRO A 370 -4.59 -13.86 13.54
C PRO A 370 -6.00 -14.14 14.10
N ASP A 371 -6.41 -13.32 15.05
CA ASP A 371 -7.82 -13.17 15.46
C ASP A 371 -8.59 -12.32 14.43
N ILE A 372 -7.92 -11.32 13.86
CA ILE A 372 -8.47 -10.36 12.91
C ILE A 372 -7.57 -10.29 11.68
N LEU A 373 -8.17 -10.35 10.49
CA LEU A 373 -7.52 -10.13 9.21
C LEU A 373 -8.18 -8.95 8.50
N TYR A 374 -7.40 -7.88 8.31
CA TYR A 374 -7.74 -6.80 7.38
C TYR A 374 -7.17 -7.14 6.00
N MET A 375 -8.02 -7.12 4.98
CA MET A 375 -7.64 -7.38 3.60
C MET A 375 -7.87 -6.14 2.75
N GLU A 376 -6.81 -5.38 2.49
CA GLU A 376 -6.82 -4.38 1.42
C GLU A 376 -6.73 -5.11 0.08
N THR A 377 -7.62 -4.81 -0.85
CA THR A 377 -7.72 -5.55 -2.11
C THR A 377 -8.03 -4.61 -3.26
N THR A 378 -7.86 -5.08 -4.50
CA THR A 378 -8.18 -4.47 -5.81
C THR A 378 -7.06 -3.79 -6.61
N PRO A 379 -6.13 -2.97 -6.06
CA PRO A 379 -5.21 -2.19 -6.89
C PRO A 379 -4.35 -2.98 -7.87
N ASN A 380 -3.88 -4.15 -7.47
CA ASN A 380 -3.04 -5.01 -8.30
C ASN A 380 -3.84 -6.08 -9.03
N ASP A 381 -4.98 -6.51 -8.47
CA ASP A 381 -5.89 -7.47 -9.11
C ASP A 381 -6.40 -6.93 -10.45
N ASP A 382 -6.70 -5.63 -10.50
CA ASP A 382 -7.20 -4.94 -11.68
C ASP A 382 -6.22 -4.93 -12.87
N TRP A 383 -4.93 -5.13 -12.63
CA TRP A 383 -3.92 -5.14 -13.70
C TRP A 383 -4.13 -6.27 -14.72
N ASN A 384 -4.79 -7.36 -14.30
CA ASN A 384 -5.09 -8.52 -15.16
C ASN A 384 -6.60 -8.68 -15.40
N VAL A 385 -7.43 -7.68 -15.07
CA VAL A 385 -8.88 -7.83 -15.23
C VAL A 385 -9.22 -7.88 -16.71
N ASN A 386 -9.83 -9.00 -17.07
CA ASN A 386 -10.35 -9.32 -18.38
C ASN A 386 -11.88 -9.25 -18.37
N GLY A 387 -12.52 -9.55 -19.51
CA GLY A 387 -13.96 -9.73 -19.56
C GLY A 387 -14.75 -8.47 -19.85
N TYR A 388 -14.12 -7.45 -20.46
CA TYR A 388 -14.82 -6.35 -21.10
C TYR A 388 -15.79 -6.87 -22.17
N LYS A 389 -16.95 -6.22 -22.28
CA LYS A 389 -18.06 -6.68 -23.15
C LYS A 389 -18.24 -5.85 -24.41
N LEU A 390 -17.90 -4.56 -24.35
CA LEU A 390 -18.15 -3.58 -25.41
C LEU A 390 -16.85 -2.90 -25.81
N TYR A 391 -16.69 -2.64 -27.11
CA TYR A 391 -15.58 -1.83 -27.62
C TYR A 391 -16.02 -0.89 -28.74
N THR A 392 -15.22 0.15 -28.96
CA THR A 392 -15.43 1.13 -30.03
C THR A 392 -14.20 1.13 -30.94
N GLU A 393 -14.44 1.22 -32.24
CA GLU A 393 -13.43 1.27 -33.30
C GLU A 393 -13.25 2.70 -33.83
N TYR A 394 -12.00 3.13 -33.84
CA TYR A 394 -11.54 4.43 -34.29
C TYR A 394 -10.57 4.23 -35.46
N PRO A 395 -11.07 4.16 -36.71
CA PRO A 395 -10.22 3.97 -37.88
C PRO A 395 -9.48 5.25 -38.25
N ASN A 396 -8.38 5.09 -38.99
CA ASN A 396 -7.67 6.18 -39.68
C ASN A 396 -7.11 7.29 -38.77
N PHE A 397 -6.68 6.96 -37.56
CA PHE A 397 -6.04 7.95 -36.68
C PHE A 397 -4.63 8.28 -37.17
N SER A 398 -4.28 9.55 -37.19
CA SER A 398 -2.88 9.99 -37.23
C SER A 398 -2.18 9.64 -35.91
N LEU A 399 -0.84 9.66 -35.92
CA LEU A 399 -0.05 9.48 -34.68
C LEU A 399 -0.44 10.49 -33.60
N ARG A 400 -0.70 11.75 -33.98
CA ARG A 400 -1.06 12.83 -33.05
C ARG A 400 -2.41 12.58 -32.40
N GLU A 401 -3.40 12.14 -33.17
CA GLU A 401 -4.74 11.80 -32.65
C GLU A 401 -4.67 10.61 -31.70
N LEU A 402 -3.96 9.54 -32.09
CA LEU A 402 -3.75 8.37 -31.24
C LEU A 402 -3.08 8.73 -29.89
N GLN A 403 -2.07 9.59 -29.92
CA GLN A 403 -1.37 10.04 -28.71
C GLN A 403 -2.19 11.02 -27.84
N SER A 404 -3.29 11.57 -28.34
CA SER A 404 -4.19 12.42 -27.55
C SER A 404 -5.16 11.63 -26.66
N ILE A 405 -5.21 10.30 -26.78
CA ILE A 405 -6.15 9.44 -26.06
C ILE A 405 -5.72 9.26 -24.60
N ARG A 406 -6.66 9.52 -23.68
CA ARG A 406 -6.45 9.61 -22.22
C ARG A 406 -7.27 8.56 -21.47
N THR A 407 -6.85 7.30 -21.46
CA THR A 407 -7.68 6.25 -20.84
C THR A 407 -7.00 4.89 -20.78
N LEU A 408 -7.47 4.07 -19.84
CA LEU A 408 -7.48 2.60 -19.92
C LEU A 408 -8.93 2.09 -20.15
N PRO A 409 -9.13 0.89 -20.73
CA PRO A 409 -8.12 0.04 -21.34
C PRO A 409 -8.17 0.15 -22.87
N ILE A 410 -6.98 0.16 -23.48
CA ILE A 410 -6.84 -0.03 -24.92
C ILE A 410 -7.14 -1.49 -25.25
N LYS A 411 -7.92 -1.73 -26.31
CA LYS A 411 -8.16 -3.08 -26.84
C LYS A 411 -7.08 -3.45 -27.84
N SER A 412 -6.82 -2.59 -28.83
CA SER A 412 -5.75 -2.83 -29.81
C SER A 412 -5.32 -1.55 -30.52
N ILE A 413 -4.11 -1.58 -31.07
CA ILE A 413 -3.55 -0.59 -31.99
C ILE A 413 -2.97 -1.37 -33.17
N ALA A 414 -3.35 -1.01 -34.40
CA ALA A 414 -2.80 -1.58 -35.61
C ALA A 414 -2.35 -0.47 -36.58
N TYR A 415 -1.05 -0.44 -36.88
CA TYR A 415 -0.42 0.49 -37.81
C TYR A 415 -0.51 -0.01 -39.26
N ASN A 416 -0.96 0.86 -40.17
CA ASN A 416 -0.95 0.61 -41.60
C ASN A 416 0.23 1.32 -42.27
N GLN A 417 1.20 0.54 -42.74
CA GLN A 417 2.41 1.09 -43.36
C GLN A 417 2.16 1.85 -44.68
N ALA A 418 1.14 1.47 -45.45
CA ALA A 418 0.86 2.08 -46.74
C ALA A 418 0.26 3.49 -46.63
N SER A 419 -0.49 3.75 -45.56
CA SER A 419 -1.19 5.02 -45.33
C SER A 419 -0.65 5.85 -44.17
N ASP A 420 0.29 5.32 -43.38
CA ASP A 420 0.86 5.96 -42.18
C ASP A 420 -0.20 6.36 -41.12
N ILE A 421 -1.26 5.56 -41.03
CA ILE A 421 -2.37 5.73 -40.07
C ILE A 421 -2.52 4.51 -39.16
N TYR A 422 -3.30 4.69 -38.09
CA TYR A 422 -3.57 3.66 -37.07
C TYR A 422 -5.06 3.37 -37.00
N ASN A 423 -5.39 2.08 -36.85
CA ASN A 423 -6.69 1.64 -36.39
C ASN A 423 -6.62 1.38 -34.89
N PHE A 424 -7.44 2.09 -34.13
CA PHE A 424 -7.45 2.04 -32.68
C PHE A 424 -8.77 1.44 -32.18
N GLN A 425 -8.69 0.55 -31.19
CA GLN A 425 -9.86 0.01 -30.51
C GLN A 425 -9.75 0.24 -29.01
N LYS A 426 -10.86 0.63 -28.38
CA LYS A 426 -10.95 0.89 -26.94
C LYS A 426 -12.10 0.11 -26.32
N TRP A 427 -11.91 -0.44 -25.12
CA TRP A 427 -12.92 -1.18 -24.36
C TRP A 427 -14.00 -0.28 -23.73
N VAL A 428 -14.73 0.44 -24.59
CA VAL A 428 -15.87 1.30 -24.25
C VAL A 428 -16.96 1.17 -25.30
N GLY A 429 -18.21 1.41 -24.92
CA GLY A 429 -19.31 1.73 -25.81
C GLY A 429 -19.80 3.15 -25.57
N LYS A 430 -20.93 3.50 -26.19
CA LYS A 430 -21.57 4.81 -26.07
C LYS A 430 -23.01 4.70 -25.59
N ILE A 431 -23.39 5.53 -24.63
CA ILE A 431 -24.76 5.59 -24.10
C ILE A 431 -25.65 6.23 -25.16
N ASN A 432 -26.66 5.49 -25.63
CA ASN A 432 -27.69 6.02 -26.52
C ASN A 432 -28.76 6.77 -25.74
N LYS A 433 -29.26 6.12 -24.67
CA LYS A 433 -30.31 6.63 -23.81
C LYS A 433 -30.15 6.09 -22.40
N ILE A 434 -30.41 6.91 -21.39
CA ILE A 434 -30.39 6.49 -19.99
C ILE A 434 -31.71 6.77 -19.29
N THR A 435 -32.07 5.93 -18.32
CA THR A 435 -33.14 6.15 -17.35
C THR A 435 -32.59 5.86 -15.96
N LYS A 436 -33.38 6.14 -14.91
CA LYS A 436 -32.98 5.76 -13.55
C LYS A 436 -32.70 4.27 -13.39
N ASN A 437 -33.34 3.38 -14.16
CA ASN A 437 -33.26 1.93 -13.97
C ASN A 437 -32.58 1.17 -15.10
N SER A 438 -32.19 1.86 -16.18
CA SER A 438 -31.61 1.20 -17.34
C SER A 438 -30.76 2.14 -18.20
N ALA A 439 -29.88 1.56 -19.01
CA ALA A 439 -29.22 2.26 -20.11
C ALA A 439 -29.33 1.45 -21.41
N TYR A 440 -29.46 2.16 -22.51
CA TYR A 440 -29.34 1.65 -23.87
C TYR A 440 -27.96 2.04 -24.39
N PHE A 441 -27.25 1.11 -25.01
CA PHE A 441 -25.96 1.40 -25.63
C PHE A 441 -26.04 1.28 -27.16
N LEU A 442 -25.21 2.05 -27.85
CA LEU A 442 -25.14 2.03 -29.31
C LEU A 442 -24.43 0.76 -29.79
N VAL A 443 -24.98 0.18 -30.87
CA VAL A 443 -24.35 -0.87 -31.67
C VAL A 443 -24.49 -0.43 -33.13
N ASP A 444 -23.36 -0.13 -33.77
CA ASP A 444 -23.34 0.43 -35.12
C ASP A 444 -22.03 0.07 -35.86
N GLY A 445 -21.68 0.83 -36.89
CA GLY A 445 -20.44 0.66 -37.65
C GLY A 445 -19.17 0.71 -36.78
N HIS A 446 -19.19 1.46 -35.68
CA HIS A 446 -18.03 1.72 -34.81
C HIS A 446 -18.16 1.07 -33.43
N HIS A 447 -19.36 0.98 -32.87
CA HIS A 447 -19.62 0.45 -31.53
C HIS A 447 -20.02 -1.01 -31.61
N LYS A 448 -19.24 -1.89 -30.95
CA LYS A 448 -19.32 -3.35 -31.10
C LYS A 448 -19.49 -4.05 -29.76
N ILE A 449 -20.21 -5.17 -29.79
CA ILE A 449 -20.26 -6.14 -28.70
C ILE A 449 -19.17 -7.19 -28.97
N ASP A 450 -18.23 -7.36 -28.04
CA ASP A 450 -17.27 -8.47 -28.08
C ASP A 450 -17.90 -9.74 -27.49
N THR A 451 -18.52 -9.62 -26.32
CA THR A 451 -19.33 -10.67 -25.71
C THR A 451 -20.58 -10.06 -25.08
N ALA A 452 -21.72 -10.74 -25.17
CA ALA A 452 -22.98 -10.22 -24.64
C ALA A 452 -22.88 -9.97 -23.12
N PRO A 453 -23.39 -8.82 -22.62
CA PRO A 453 -23.56 -8.58 -21.19
C PRO A 453 -24.44 -9.64 -20.54
N LYS A 454 -24.13 -10.00 -19.29
CA LYS A 454 -24.86 -11.01 -18.51
C LYS A 454 -25.28 -10.44 -17.15
N PRO A 455 -26.37 -10.97 -16.55
CA PRO A 455 -26.65 -10.71 -15.15
C PRO A 455 -25.42 -11.01 -14.29
N GLY A 456 -25.04 -10.08 -13.43
CA GLY A 456 -23.80 -10.19 -12.63
C GLY A 456 -22.66 -9.30 -13.10
N ASP A 457 -22.63 -8.89 -14.37
CA ASP A 457 -21.63 -7.96 -14.88
C ASP A 457 -21.79 -6.57 -14.23
N TYR A 458 -20.72 -5.78 -14.23
CA TYR A 458 -20.72 -4.40 -13.72
C TYR A 458 -20.67 -3.41 -14.88
N VAL A 459 -21.48 -2.36 -14.78
CA VAL A 459 -21.59 -1.30 -15.79
C VAL A 459 -21.16 0.04 -15.20
N PHE A 460 -20.16 0.65 -15.84
CA PHE A 460 -19.74 2.04 -15.65
C PHE A 460 -20.53 2.93 -16.62
N LEU A 461 -21.14 4.01 -16.12
CA LEU A 461 -21.89 4.98 -16.93
C LEU A 461 -21.34 6.37 -16.68
N GLY A 462 -20.96 7.07 -17.76
CA GLY A 462 -20.47 8.45 -17.72
C GLY A 462 -19.03 8.57 -18.21
N GLY A 463 -18.27 9.50 -17.63
CA GLY A 463 -16.86 9.72 -17.94
C GLY A 463 -16.06 9.99 -16.68
N TYR A 464 -14.74 9.80 -16.74
CA TYR A 464 -13.84 10.20 -15.66
C TYR A 464 -12.87 11.26 -16.19
N TYR A 465 -12.91 12.44 -15.61
CA TYR A 465 -12.05 13.56 -15.93
C TYR A 465 -11.09 13.80 -14.75
N SER A 466 -11.60 14.00 -13.53
CA SER A 466 -10.78 14.03 -12.29
C SER A 466 -11.60 13.80 -11.01
N ASN A 467 -12.87 13.42 -11.10
CA ASN A 467 -13.75 13.37 -9.94
C ASN A 467 -14.57 12.08 -9.93
N ASN A 468 -14.51 11.36 -8.81
CA ASN A 468 -15.20 10.08 -8.65
C ASN A 468 -16.74 10.20 -8.54
N LYS A 469 -17.29 11.41 -8.67
CA LYS A 469 -18.72 11.70 -8.82
C LYS A 469 -19.12 12.04 -10.28
N GLU A 470 -18.23 11.91 -11.25
CA GLU A 470 -18.53 12.11 -12.69
C GLU A 470 -19.12 10.87 -13.37
N TYR A 471 -19.07 9.72 -12.68
CA TYR A 471 -19.57 8.45 -13.16
C TYR A 471 -20.32 7.72 -12.05
N ILE A 472 -21.06 6.69 -12.45
CA ILE A 472 -21.72 5.76 -11.56
C ILE A 472 -21.45 4.33 -12.00
N VAL A 473 -21.55 3.41 -11.04
CA VAL A 473 -21.47 1.98 -11.31
C VAL A 473 -22.77 1.30 -10.90
N ARG A 474 -23.21 0.34 -11.70
CA ARG A 474 -24.34 -0.54 -11.40
C ARG A 474 -24.00 -1.98 -11.71
N LYS A 475 -24.77 -2.91 -11.14
CA LYS A 475 -24.73 -4.31 -11.52
C LYS A 475 -25.81 -4.58 -12.56
N VAL A 476 -25.48 -5.35 -13.58
CA VAL A 476 -26.42 -5.79 -14.60
C VAL A 476 -27.38 -6.79 -13.96
N LYS A 477 -28.65 -6.44 -13.91
CA LYS A 477 -29.74 -7.33 -13.49
C LYS A 477 -30.26 -8.16 -14.66
N LYS A 478 -30.42 -7.52 -15.81
CA LYS A 478 -30.91 -8.12 -17.05
C LYS A 478 -30.32 -7.38 -18.25
N TYR A 479 -30.05 -8.12 -19.32
CA TYR A 479 -29.71 -7.58 -20.63
C TYR A 479 -30.79 -8.00 -21.64
N ASP A 480 -31.30 -7.05 -22.41
CA ASP A 480 -32.19 -7.28 -23.56
C ASP A 480 -31.37 -7.08 -24.84
N GLU A 481 -31.19 -8.17 -25.57
CA GLU A 481 -30.37 -8.21 -26.78
C GLU A 481 -31.03 -7.49 -27.95
N ALA A 482 -32.36 -7.49 -28.04
CA ALA A 482 -33.07 -6.90 -29.18
C ALA A 482 -32.99 -5.36 -29.17
N SER A 483 -33.02 -4.76 -27.98
CA SER A 483 -32.98 -3.31 -27.78
C SER A 483 -31.62 -2.78 -27.31
N HIS A 484 -30.66 -3.68 -27.09
CA HIS A 484 -29.37 -3.39 -26.44
C HIS A 484 -29.53 -2.63 -25.11
N GLN A 485 -30.55 -3.01 -24.33
CA GLN A 485 -30.89 -2.38 -23.06
C GLN A 485 -30.35 -3.20 -21.88
N ILE A 486 -29.73 -2.51 -20.94
CA ILE A 486 -29.27 -3.07 -19.67
C ILE A 486 -30.14 -2.52 -18.55
N PHE A 487 -30.69 -3.41 -17.74
CA PHE A 487 -31.42 -3.09 -16.53
C PHE A 487 -30.50 -3.20 -15.32
N PHE A 488 -30.57 -2.21 -14.44
CA PHE A 488 -29.74 -2.14 -13.23
C PHE A 488 -30.36 -2.92 -12.07
N ASP A 489 -29.51 -3.35 -11.15
CA ASP A 489 -29.89 -3.92 -9.86
C ASP A 489 -30.58 -2.90 -8.94
N ARG A 490 -30.19 -1.63 -9.05
CA ARG A 490 -30.74 -0.52 -8.27
C ARG A 490 -30.86 0.79 -9.08
N PRO A 491 -31.84 1.66 -8.77
CA PRO A 491 -32.01 2.93 -9.48
C PRO A 491 -30.81 3.88 -9.30
N ILE A 492 -30.62 4.78 -10.25
CA ILE A 492 -29.72 5.94 -10.18
C ILE A 492 -30.42 7.05 -9.39
N THR A 493 -29.71 7.58 -8.39
CA THR A 493 -30.15 8.71 -7.58
C THR A 493 -29.39 9.98 -7.96
N SER A 494 -30.01 11.15 -7.77
CA SER A 494 -29.42 12.45 -8.11
C SER A 494 -28.23 12.83 -7.24
N GLU A 495 -28.07 12.23 -6.06
CA GLU A 495 -26.99 12.54 -5.12
C GLU A 495 -25.66 11.82 -5.46
N GLU A 496 -25.70 10.82 -6.34
CA GLU A 496 -24.52 10.01 -6.69
C GLU A 496 -23.60 10.69 -7.72
N LEU A 497 -24.12 11.63 -8.50
CA LEU A 497 -23.39 12.33 -9.56
C LEU A 497 -23.16 13.80 -9.18
N ILE A 498 -22.14 14.41 -9.80
CA ILE A 498 -22.00 15.88 -9.79
C ILE A 498 -23.04 16.58 -10.68
N TYR A 499 -23.73 15.83 -11.54
CA TYR A 499 -24.70 16.34 -12.50
C TYR A 499 -26.11 16.35 -11.89
N ASP A 500 -26.81 17.47 -12.03
CA ASP A 500 -28.19 17.61 -11.54
C ASP A 500 -29.20 16.74 -12.31
N ASN A 501 -28.88 16.37 -13.56
CA ASN A 501 -29.70 15.50 -14.40
C ASN A 501 -28.86 14.39 -15.04
N ILE A 502 -29.33 13.14 -14.92
CA ILE A 502 -28.72 11.95 -15.53
C ILE A 502 -28.71 11.99 -17.07
N ASP A 503 -29.57 12.78 -17.70
CA ASP A 503 -29.62 12.91 -19.17
C ASP A 503 -28.31 13.48 -19.75
N VAL A 504 -27.50 14.15 -18.92
CA VAL A 504 -26.14 14.58 -19.28
C VAL A 504 -25.26 13.39 -19.69
N LEU A 505 -25.56 12.18 -19.20
CA LEU A 505 -24.83 10.97 -19.54
C LEU A 505 -25.15 10.45 -20.96
N ASN A 506 -26.21 10.93 -21.62
CA ASN A 506 -26.50 10.54 -22.99
C ASN A 506 -25.34 10.96 -23.92
N GLY A 507 -24.86 10.02 -24.73
CA GLY A 507 -23.69 10.21 -25.59
C GLY A 507 -22.33 10.04 -24.89
N MET A 508 -22.29 9.88 -23.56
CA MET A 508 -21.05 9.57 -22.82
C MET A 508 -20.67 8.08 -22.92
N GLU A 509 -19.58 7.70 -22.27
CA GLU A 509 -19.08 6.32 -22.30
C GLU A 509 -19.95 5.37 -21.45
N ILE A 510 -20.06 4.14 -21.92
CA ILE A 510 -20.50 2.99 -21.13
C ILE A 510 -19.44 1.91 -21.18
N ARG A 511 -19.06 1.35 -20.03
CA ARG A 511 -18.13 0.21 -19.96
C ARG A 511 -18.80 -0.91 -19.22
N ILE A 512 -18.60 -2.14 -19.66
CA ILE A 512 -19.18 -3.31 -19.02
C ILE A 512 -18.11 -4.37 -18.90
N ARG A 513 -17.97 -4.96 -17.70
CA ARG A 513 -17.04 -6.05 -17.46
C ARG A 513 -17.56 -7.05 -16.43
N SER A 514 -17.04 -8.27 -16.50
CA SER A 514 -17.21 -9.25 -15.44
C SER A 514 -16.10 -9.11 -14.39
N LEU A 515 -16.47 -9.23 -13.11
CA LEU A 515 -15.51 -9.36 -12.00
C LEU A 515 -15.51 -10.78 -11.40
N SER A 516 -16.09 -11.76 -12.11
CA SER A 516 -16.32 -13.12 -11.58
C SER A 516 -15.05 -13.87 -11.20
N VAL A 517 -13.93 -13.64 -11.90
CA VAL A 517 -12.64 -14.29 -11.59
C VAL A 517 -12.14 -13.83 -10.22
N PHE A 518 -12.13 -12.51 -10.00
CA PHE A 518 -11.75 -11.94 -8.70
C PHE A 518 -12.67 -12.42 -7.59
N GLU A 519 -13.99 -12.44 -7.84
CA GLU A 519 -14.95 -12.95 -6.86
C GLU A 519 -14.65 -14.39 -6.43
N GLN A 520 -14.40 -15.28 -7.39
CA GLN A 520 -14.06 -16.68 -7.11
C GLN A 520 -12.78 -16.80 -6.29
N ASP A 521 -11.74 -16.05 -6.67
CA ASP A 521 -10.48 -16.02 -5.93
C ASP A 521 -10.66 -15.49 -4.50
N PHE A 522 -11.53 -14.48 -4.30
CA PHE A 522 -11.78 -13.92 -2.98
C PHE A 522 -12.54 -14.89 -2.07
N ARG A 523 -13.59 -15.52 -2.59
CA ARG A 523 -14.32 -16.56 -1.86
C ARG A 523 -13.40 -17.73 -1.49
N LYS A 524 -12.53 -18.14 -2.41
CA LYS A 524 -11.53 -19.19 -2.18
C LYS A 524 -10.56 -18.81 -1.05
N PHE A 525 -10.03 -17.59 -1.08
CA PHE A 525 -9.12 -17.09 -0.03
C PHE A 525 -9.79 -17.09 1.35
N VAL A 526 -10.99 -16.51 1.45
CA VAL A 526 -11.76 -16.48 2.71
C VAL A 526 -12.07 -17.89 3.20
N GLY A 527 -12.45 -18.80 2.29
CA GLY A 527 -12.68 -20.20 2.61
C GLY A 527 -11.42 -20.90 3.17
N HIS A 528 -10.27 -20.68 2.55
CA HIS A 528 -8.99 -21.20 3.04
C HIS A 528 -8.63 -20.67 4.43
N MET A 529 -8.77 -19.36 4.65
CA MET A 529 -8.49 -18.75 5.96
C MET A 529 -9.38 -19.31 7.05
N ARG A 530 -10.69 -19.43 6.82
CA ARG A 530 -11.63 -20.00 7.81
C ARG A 530 -11.42 -21.48 8.06
N LYS A 531 -10.96 -22.25 7.07
CA LYS A 531 -10.59 -23.65 7.27
C LYS A 531 -9.44 -23.79 8.26
N LEU A 532 -8.45 -22.89 8.21
CA LEU A 532 -7.30 -22.91 9.12
C LEU A 532 -7.56 -22.16 10.44
N LYS A 533 -8.44 -21.16 10.43
CA LYS A 533 -8.79 -20.31 11.57
C LYS A 533 -10.31 -20.08 11.60
N PRO A 534 -11.11 -21.01 12.16
CA PRO A 534 -12.58 -20.93 12.10
C PRO A 534 -13.19 -19.67 12.73
N GLU A 535 -12.55 -19.13 13.77
CA GLU A 535 -13.05 -17.98 14.52
C GLU A 535 -12.55 -16.62 14.00
N ILE A 536 -11.74 -16.61 12.94
CA ILE A 536 -11.13 -15.39 12.42
C ILE A 536 -12.18 -14.37 11.99
N LYS A 537 -12.02 -13.12 12.44
CA LYS A 537 -12.77 -11.97 11.92
C LYS A 537 -12.06 -11.44 10.69
N ILE A 538 -12.77 -11.32 9.58
CA ILE A 538 -12.20 -10.80 8.34
C ILE A 538 -12.93 -9.52 7.98
N ALA A 539 -12.17 -8.48 7.67
CA ALA A 539 -12.65 -7.27 7.06
C ALA A 539 -11.89 -7.01 5.76
N SER A 540 -12.58 -6.47 4.78
CA SER A 540 -12.01 -6.10 3.49
C SER A 540 -12.13 -4.61 3.27
N MET A 541 -11.24 -4.03 2.48
CA MET A 541 -11.32 -2.65 2.04
C MET A 541 -10.81 -2.54 0.61
N VAL A 542 -11.64 -1.95 -0.26
CA VAL A 542 -11.25 -1.63 -1.64
C VAL A 542 -10.52 -0.29 -1.69
N ASN A 543 -9.86 0.00 -2.81
CA ASN A 543 -9.31 1.32 -3.05
C ASN A 543 -10.43 2.38 -3.14
N PRO A 544 -10.38 3.47 -2.36
CA PRO A 544 -11.54 4.34 -2.15
C PRO A 544 -11.86 5.28 -3.32
N LEU A 545 -10.85 6.02 -3.81
CA LEU A 545 -10.99 7.10 -4.79
C LEU A 545 -10.02 6.91 -5.96
N PRO A 546 -10.21 5.86 -6.78
CA PRO A 546 -9.29 5.52 -7.86
C PRO A 546 -9.28 6.59 -8.96
N VAL A 547 -8.10 6.79 -9.56
CA VAL A 547 -7.97 7.52 -10.82
C VAL A 547 -8.25 6.56 -11.96
N ILE A 548 -9.44 6.61 -12.56
CA ILE A 548 -9.90 5.61 -13.56
C ILE A 548 -9.00 5.57 -14.80
N GLY A 549 -8.39 6.69 -15.18
CA GLY A 549 -7.40 6.74 -16.26
C GLY A 549 -6.08 6.04 -15.94
N ALA A 550 -5.81 5.71 -14.67
CA ALA A 550 -4.62 4.99 -14.22
C ALA A 550 -4.92 3.55 -13.77
N ARG A 551 -6.06 3.34 -13.10
CA ARG A 551 -6.51 2.04 -12.56
C ARG A 551 -8.04 1.98 -12.63
N GLU A 552 -8.58 0.95 -13.24
CA GLU A 552 -10.02 0.78 -13.42
C GLU A 552 -10.66 0.08 -12.22
N LEU A 553 -10.48 0.61 -11.01
CA LEU A 553 -10.98 -0.03 -9.78
C LEU A 553 -12.51 0.13 -9.57
N TRP A 554 -13.25 0.45 -10.62
CA TRP A 554 -14.70 0.64 -10.59
C TRP A 554 -15.45 -0.71 -10.45
N GLY A 555 -16.59 -0.73 -9.77
CA GLY A 555 -17.42 -1.93 -9.56
C GLY A 555 -16.96 -2.86 -8.43
N TYR A 556 -15.71 -2.79 -8.01
CA TYR A 556 -15.24 -3.57 -6.86
C TYR A 556 -15.96 -3.20 -5.56
N TRP A 557 -16.29 -1.92 -5.34
CA TRP A 557 -17.03 -1.50 -4.14
C TRP A 557 -18.41 -2.18 -4.07
N ASP A 558 -19.18 -2.14 -5.16
CA ASP A 558 -20.49 -2.79 -5.24
C ASP A 558 -20.37 -4.31 -5.10
N LEU A 559 -19.40 -4.95 -5.77
CA LEU A 559 -19.10 -6.37 -5.61
C LEU A 559 -18.79 -6.74 -4.16
N MET A 560 -17.88 -6.02 -3.53
CA MET A 560 -17.45 -6.32 -2.16
C MET A 560 -18.59 -6.13 -1.16
N ASN A 561 -19.47 -5.15 -1.35
CA ASN A 561 -20.67 -4.98 -0.52
C ASN A 561 -21.69 -6.12 -0.63
N GLU A 562 -21.76 -6.77 -1.79
CA GLU A 562 -22.61 -7.94 -2.00
C GLU A 562 -21.98 -9.19 -1.36
N ILE A 563 -20.77 -9.55 -1.82
CA ILE A 563 -20.17 -10.82 -1.44
C ILE A 563 -19.79 -10.85 0.05
N SER A 564 -19.47 -9.70 0.65
CA SER A 564 -19.17 -9.61 2.09
C SER A 564 -20.34 -10.06 2.95
N LYS A 565 -21.58 -9.70 2.58
CA LYS A 565 -22.79 -10.14 3.28
C LYS A 565 -22.99 -11.65 3.15
N GLU A 566 -22.85 -12.18 1.94
CA GLU A 566 -23.03 -13.60 1.66
C GLU A 566 -22.01 -14.47 2.39
N ILE A 567 -20.73 -14.08 2.34
CA ILE A 567 -19.66 -14.81 3.01
C ILE A 567 -19.42 -14.31 4.44
N LYS A 568 -20.29 -13.47 5.02
CA LYS A 568 -20.23 -13.02 6.42
C LYS A 568 -18.89 -12.40 6.84
N ILE A 569 -18.36 -11.48 6.05
CA ILE A 569 -17.22 -10.61 6.41
C ILE A 569 -17.66 -9.14 6.39
N GLU A 570 -16.85 -8.24 6.93
CA GLU A 570 -17.12 -6.79 6.80
C GLU A 570 -16.46 -6.23 5.53
N ASN A 571 -17.13 -5.33 4.83
CA ASN A 571 -16.51 -4.44 3.84
C ASN A 571 -16.47 -3.02 4.42
N LEU A 572 -15.26 -2.51 4.67
CA LEU A 572 -15.05 -1.26 5.40
C LEU A 572 -15.35 -0.04 4.51
N GLU A 573 -15.98 0.97 5.09
CA GLU A 573 -16.48 2.12 4.34
C GLU A 573 -15.38 2.97 3.71
N VAL A 574 -15.61 3.37 2.45
CA VAL A 574 -14.74 4.31 1.72
C VAL A 574 -15.21 5.76 1.85
N LYS A 575 -16.39 6.00 2.43
CA LYS A 575 -16.99 7.34 2.57
C LYS A 575 -16.07 8.36 3.27
N PRO A 576 -15.30 8.01 4.32
CA PRO A 576 -14.39 8.97 4.96
C PRO A 576 -13.36 9.59 3.99
N PHE A 577 -12.96 8.88 2.92
CA PHE A 577 -12.08 9.44 1.89
C PHE A 577 -12.79 10.48 1.03
N TYR A 578 -14.06 10.23 0.65
CA TYR A 578 -14.88 11.21 -0.05
C TYR A 578 -15.07 12.47 0.82
N ASP A 579 -15.46 12.28 2.08
CA ASP A 579 -15.69 13.39 3.01
C ASP A 579 -14.41 14.21 3.20
N TYR A 580 -13.26 13.55 3.37
CA TYR A 580 -11.96 14.23 3.43
C TYR A 580 -11.66 15.01 2.16
N GLN A 581 -11.68 14.35 0.99
CA GLN A 581 -11.22 14.94 -0.26
C GLN A 581 -12.07 16.13 -0.70
N TYR A 582 -13.39 16.07 -0.54
CA TYR A 582 -14.30 17.11 -0.99
C TYR A 582 -14.59 18.18 0.08
N SER A 583 -14.08 18.02 1.31
CA SER A 583 -14.09 19.07 2.35
C SER A 583 -12.84 19.94 2.37
N GLN A 584 -11.78 19.58 1.62
CA GLN A 584 -10.55 20.36 1.59
C GLN A 584 -10.78 21.78 1.08
N LYS A 585 -10.07 22.74 1.66
CA LYS A 585 -10.05 24.12 1.15
C LYS A 585 -9.38 24.12 -0.23
N ARG A 586 -10.01 24.81 -1.18
CA ARG A 586 -9.40 25.13 -2.47
C ARG A 586 -8.42 26.28 -2.27
N ASP A 587 -7.19 25.92 -1.95
CA ASP A 587 -6.12 26.80 -1.47
C ASP A 587 -5.20 27.27 -2.60
N ASN A 588 -5.43 26.83 -3.83
CA ASN A 588 -4.68 27.27 -5.00
C ASN A 588 -5.59 27.65 -6.17
N GLU A 589 -5.05 28.47 -7.06
CA GLU A 589 -5.77 29.09 -8.17
C GLU A 589 -4.90 29.24 -9.42
N ILE A 590 -5.51 28.99 -10.58
CA ILE A 590 -4.93 29.23 -11.90
C ILE A 590 -5.91 30.05 -12.73
N ILE A 591 -5.39 30.99 -13.52
CA ILE A 591 -6.18 31.80 -14.44
C ILE A 591 -5.77 31.48 -15.87
N ILE A 592 -6.77 31.23 -16.73
CA ILE A 592 -6.60 30.90 -18.15
C ILE A 592 -7.39 31.91 -18.98
N ASP A 593 -6.80 32.36 -20.08
CA ASP A 593 -7.50 33.16 -21.08
C ASP A 593 -8.40 32.27 -21.94
N ALA A 594 -9.67 32.64 -22.10
CA ALA A 594 -10.62 31.88 -22.92
C ALA A 594 -10.15 31.71 -24.37
N GLU A 595 -9.35 32.66 -24.88
CA GLU A 595 -8.71 32.62 -26.21
C GLU A 595 -7.76 31.43 -26.40
N LYS A 596 -7.32 30.77 -25.31
CA LYS A 596 -6.48 29.56 -25.36
C LYS A 596 -7.28 28.29 -25.61
N LEU A 597 -8.61 28.34 -25.59
CA LEU A 597 -9.46 27.19 -25.88
C LEU A 597 -9.37 26.85 -27.37
N GLN A 598 -9.16 25.57 -27.66
CA GLN A 598 -9.07 25.02 -29.01
C GLN A 598 -10.04 23.85 -29.15
N VAL A 599 -10.61 23.68 -30.34
CA VAL A 599 -11.50 22.56 -30.62
C VAL A 599 -10.67 21.28 -30.69
N ASN A 600 -11.01 20.32 -29.85
CA ASN A 600 -10.48 18.97 -29.94
C ASN A 600 -11.07 18.27 -31.17
N PRO A 601 -10.25 17.84 -32.14
CA PRO A 601 -10.75 17.27 -33.39
C PRO A 601 -11.46 15.92 -33.23
N LEU A 602 -11.22 15.20 -32.12
CA LEU A 602 -11.82 13.88 -31.86
C LEU A 602 -13.17 13.99 -31.16
N THR A 603 -13.33 14.97 -30.27
CA THR A 603 -14.51 15.10 -29.41
C THR A 603 -15.39 16.30 -29.76
N GLY A 604 -14.87 17.27 -30.52
CA GLY A 604 -15.53 18.54 -30.82
C GLY A 604 -15.58 19.53 -29.64
N TYR A 605 -15.10 19.13 -28.45
CA TYR A 605 -15.10 20.00 -27.27
C TYR A 605 -14.02 21.06 -27.35
N LEU A 606 -14.29 22.22 -26.76
CA LEU A 606 -13.29 23.27 -26.56
C LEU A 606 -12.45 22.94 -25.33
N GLU A 607 -11.15 22.81 -25.51
CA GLU A 607 -10.23 22.43 -24.44
C GLU A 607 -8.93 23.22 -24.49
N THR A 608 -8.21 23.25 -23.38
CA THR A 608 -6.88 23.85 -23.31
C THR A 608 -6.03 23.18 -22.23
N GLN A 609 -4.72 23.15 -22.45
CA GLN A 609 -3.77 22.62 -21.48
C GLN A 609 -3.59 23.61 -20.34
N ILE A 610 -3.53 23.08 -19.12
CA ILE A 610 -3.25 23.86 -17.92
C ILE A 610 -1.75 23.75 -17.62
N ASP A 611 -1.00 24.81 -17.90
CA ASP A 611 0.43 24.88 -17.60
C ASP A 611 0.67 25.01 -16.07
N ARG A 612 1.87 24.61 -15.60
CA ARG A 612 2.35 24.70 -14.19
C ARG A 612 1.87 23.65 -13.18
N PHE A 613 1.35 22.52 -13.64
CA PHE A 613 0.95 21.44 -12.75
C PHE A 613 2.06 20.40 -12.51
N ASP A 614 2.15 19.87 -11.28
CA ASP A 614 3.20 18.94 -10.84
C ASP A 614 3.01 17.48 -11.30
N GLY A 615 2.18 17.24 -12.33
CA GLY A 615 1.89 15.92 -12.88
C GLY A 615 1.18 14.96 -11.91
N LYS A 616 0.73 15.43 -10.74
CA LYS A 616 0.07 14.61 -9.72
C LYS A 616 -1.45 14.61 -9.88
N ASN A 617 -2.07 13.58 -9.30
CA ASN A 617 -3.51 13.56 -9.11
C ASN A 617 -3.96 14.76 -8.27
N ARG A 618 -5.00 15.47 -8.74
CA ARG A 618 -5.72 16.49 -7.98
C ARG A 618 -7.22 16.33 -8.15
N GLN A 619 -7.95 16.72 -7.12
CA GLN A 619 -9.41 16.65 -7.06
C GLN A 619 -9.96 17.92 -6.39
N ASN A 620 -11.30 18.00 -6.27
CA ASN A 620 -12.03 19.12 -5.68
C ASN A 620 -11.82 20.47 -6.39
N TYR A 621 -12.14 20.51 -7.68
CA TYR A 621 -12.04 21.70 -8.53
C TYR A 621 -13.27 22.60 -8.44
N GLU A 622 -13.06 23.88 -8.74
CA GLU A 622 -14.06 24.82 -9.24
C GLU A 622 -13.53 25.44 -10.52
N VAL A 623 -14.44 25.72 -11.45
CA VAL A 623 -14.15 26.43 -12.70
C VAL A 623 -15.09 27.61 -12.72
N ILE A 624 -14.55 28.82 -12.59
CA ILE A 624 -15.32 30.05 -12.47
C ILE A 624 -15.19 30.82 -13.77
N VAL A 625 -16.33 31.07 -14.41
CA VAL A 625 -16.48 31.89 -15.61
C VAL A 625 -17.46 33.01 -15.29
N ASN A 626 -17.05 34.26 -15.49
CA ASN A 626 -17.87 35.44 -15.20
C ASN A 626 -18.49 35.42 -13.77
N GLY A 627 -17.69 35.01 -12.78
CA GLY A 627 -18.11 34.94 -11.37
C GLY A 627 -19.01 33.75 -11.00
N LYS A 628 -19.35 32.87 -11.95
CA LYS A 628 -20.17 31.67 -11.71
C LYS A 628 -19.34 30.41 -11.79
N ASN A 629 -19.52 29.50 -10.82
CA ASN A 629 -18.94 28.16 -10.90
C ASN A 629 -19.70 27.32 -11.93
N VAL A 630 -18.98 26.88 -12.96
CA VAL A 630 -19.50 26.07 -14.08
C VAL A 630 -18.90 24.66 -14.10
N TYR A 631 -18.10 24.29 -13.08
CA TYR A 631 -17.54 22.93 -12.98
C TYR A 631 -18.64 21.89 -12.77
N GLY A 632 -18.64 20.83 -13.58
CA GLY A 632 -19.70 19.83 -13.60
C GLY A 632 -20.97 20.27 -14.33
N ILE A 633 -21.04 21.52 -14.78
CA ILE A 633 -22.18 22.07 -15.53
C ILE A 633 -21.79 22.24 -17.00
N ASP A 634 -20.83 23.13 -17.26
CA ASP A 634 -20.35 23.45 -18.60
C ASP A 634 -18.91 22.95 -18.83
N ALA A 635 -18.12 22.86 -17.75
CA ALA A 635 -16.69 22.53 -17.83
C ALA A 635 -16.24 21.44 -16.85
N LEU A 636 -15.16 20.75 -17.19
CA LEU A 636 -14.50 19.72 -16.40
C LEU A 636 -12.98 19.88 -16.50
N VAL A 637 -12.24 19.29 -15.55
CA VAL A 637 -10.78 19.27 -15.54
C VAL A 637 -10.31 17.82 -15.66
N ARG A 638 -9.50 17.51 -16.68
CA ARG A 638 -8.88 16.20 -16.88
C ARG A 638 -7.55 16.10 -16.14
N ASN A 639 -7.40 15.04 -15.37
CA ASN A 639 -6.23 14.78 -14.55
C ASN A 639 -5.02 14.42 -15.43
N PRO A 640 -3.80 14.88 -15.09
CA PRO A 640 -2.58 14.45 -15.78
C PRO A 640 -2.19 13.00 -15.46
N TYR A 641 -2.65 12.45 -14.33
CA TYR A 641 -2.29 11.10 -13.87
C TYR A 641 -3.13 10.01 -14.56
N ALA A 642 -3.03 9.94 -15.89
CA ALA A 642 -3.72 8.94 -16.71
C ALA A 642 -2.73 8.28 -17.68
N TYR A 643 -2.94 7.00 -17.97
CA TYR A 643 -2.23 6.35 -19.07
C TYR A 643 -2.75 6.88 -20.41
N GLY A 644 -1.82 7.03 -21.34
CA GLY A 644 -2.09 7.14 -22.77
C GLY A 644 -1.01 6.42 -23.55
N VAL A 645 -1.13 6.49 -24.87
CA VAL A 645 -0.16 5.88 -25.79
C VAL A 645 1.23 6.48 -25.56
N ASP A 646 2.27 5.65 -25.52
CA ASP A 646 3.65 6.10 -25.29
C ASP A 646 4.14 7.03 -26.42
N PHE A 647 4.45 8.28 -26.06
CA PHE A 647 4.88 9.31 -27.02
C PHE A 647 6.25 9.02 -27.65
N SER A 648 7.04 8.12 -27.05
CA SER A 648 8.34 7.69 -27.60
C SER A 648 8.22 6.61 -28.67
N LEU A 649 7.07 5.94 -28.78
CA LEU A 649 6.82 4.87 -29.75
C LEU A 649 6.13 5.42 -31.01
N LYS A 650 6.40 4.79 -32.16
CA LYS A 650 5.93 5.23 -33.49
C LYS A 650 5.79 4.05 -34.44
N LYS A 651 4.90 4.19 -35.43
CA LYS A 651 4.67 3.21 -36.50
C LYS A 651 4.38 1.82 -35.92
N GLY A 652 4.91 0.77 -36.52
CA GLY A 652 4.68 -0.61 -36.10
C GLY A 652 5.10 -0.93 -34.65
N THR A 653 5.94 -0.12 -33.99
CA THR A 653 6.28 -0.35 -32.57
C THR A 653 5.15 -0.03 -31.61
N LEU A 654 4.11 0.68 -32.08
CA LEU A 654 2.88 0.93 -31.34
C LEU A 654 1.87 -0.21 -31.44
N ASN A 655 2.06 -1.18 -32.34
CA ASN A 655 1.13 -2.29 -32.49
C ASN A 655 0.93 -3.03 -31.16
N MET A 656 -0.33 -3.28 -30.80
CA MET A 656 -0.69 -4.04 -29.60
C MET A 656 -2.07 -4.66 -29.72
N ASP A 657 -2.27 -5.76 -29.00
CA ASP A 657 -3.49 -6.51 -28.72
C ASP A 657 -3.52 -6.88 -27.23
N TYR A 658 -4.39 -6.24 -26.46
CA TYR A 658 -4.44 -6.41 -25.00
C TYR A 658 -4.51 -7.88 -24.53
N ARG A 659 -5.07 -8.80 -25.34
CA ARG A 659 -5.16 -10.24 -24.99
C ARG A 659 -3.79 -10.91 -24.95
N LYS A 660 -2.83 -10.38 -25.71
CA LYS A 660 -1.47 -10.92 -25.85
C LYS A 660 -0.48 -10.18 -24.97
N GLU A 661 -0.49 -8.84 -25.02
CA GLU A 661 0.53 -8.04 -24.33
C GLU A 661 0.06 -7.42 -23.01
N GLY A 662 -1.25 -7.51 -22.70
CA GLY A 662 -1.84 -6.99 -21.48
C GLY A 662 -2.33 -5.52 -21.57
N VAL A 663 -3.09 -5.11 -20.55
CA VAL A 663 -3.88 -3.85 -20.55
C VAL A 663 -3.04 -2.58 -20.71
N ARG A 664 -1.77 -2.59 -20.28
CA ARG A 664 -0.88 -1.41 -20.26
C ARG A 664 0.26 -1.46 -21.29
N ALA A 665 0.27 -2.44 -22.19
CA ALA A 665 1.28 -2.50 -23.24
C ALA A 665 1.31 -1.19 -24.03
N ASN A 666 2.52 -0.73 -24.38
CA ASN A 666 2.78 0.50 -25.15
C ASN A 666 2.14 1.78 -24.59
N GLN A 667 1.89 1.83 -23.27
CA GLN A 667 1.28 2.97 -22.60
C GLN A 667 2.16 3.52 -21.48
N LYS A 668 2.08 4.84 -21.25
CA LYS A 668 2.76 5.54 -20.16
C LYS A 668 1.86 6.60 -19.54
N ILE A 669 2.15 6.98 -18.30
CA ILE A 669 1.57 8.19 -17.69
C ILE A 669 2.33 9.39 -18.25
N ASN A 670 1.80 9.96 -19.33
CA ASN A 670 2.41 11.04 -20.11
C ASN A 670 1.40 12.13 -20.51
N GLN A 671 0.24 12.13 -19.87
CA GLN A 671 -0.85 13.05 -20.16
C GLN A 671 -0.69 14.36 -19.37
N LYS A 672 -1.21 15.46 -19.92
CA LYS A 672 -1.17 16.79 -19.29
C LYS A 672 -2.49 17.12 -18.61
N MET A 673 -2.51 18.08 -17.71
CA MET A 673 -3.78 18.57 -17.17
C MET A 673 -4.50 19.41 -18.24
N GLU A 674 -5.82 19.23 -18.39
CA GLU A 674 -6.62 19.96 -19.38
C GLU A 674 -7.91 20.48 -18.76
N LEU A 675 -8.32 21.69 -19.16
CA LEU A 675 -9.66 22.20 -18.98
C LEU A 675 -10.47 21.85 -20.23
N VAL A 676 -11.68 21.33 -20.06
CA VAL A 676 -12.56 20.93 -21.16
C VAL A 676 -13.95 21.52 -20.94
N PHE A 677 -14.51 22.20 -21.93
CA PHE A 677 -15.90 22.64 -21.95
C PHE A 677 -16.76 21.66 -22.75
N LEU A 678 -17.73 21.05 -22.08
CA LEU A 678 -18.73 20.17 -22.69
C LEU A 678 -19.81 20.97 -23.44
N LYS A 679 -20.05 22.22 -23.01
CA LYS A 679 -20.99 23.18 -23.61
C LYS A 679 -20.66 24.59 -23.13
N ASN A 680 -21.30 25.60 -23.72
CA ASN A 680 -21.26 27.01 -23.26
C ASN A 680 -19.86 27.58 -22.96
N ALA A 681 -18.86 27.21 -23.77
CA ALA A 681 -17.50 27.74 -23.59
C ALA A 681 -17.47 29.27 -23.79
N PRO A 682 -16.77 30.03 -22.94
CA PRO A 682 -16.64 31.47 -23.12
C PRO A 682 -15.78 31.77 -24.35
N ALA A 683 -16.19 32.76 -25.15
CA ALA A 683 -15.42 33.19 -26.32
C ALA A 683 -14.26 34.15 -25.96
N SER A 684 -14.34 34.82 -24.81
CA SER A 684 -13.34 35.78 -24.33
C SER A 684 -13.37 35.89 -22.80
N GLY A 685 -12.37 36.57 -22.23
CA GLY A 685 -12.27 36.80 -20.79
C GLY A 685 -11.41 35.77 -20.04
N LYS A 686 -11.48 35.81 -18.71
CA LYS A 686 -10.67 34.98 -17.81
C LYS A 686 -11.50 33.82 -17.25
N ILE A 687 -10.90 32.64 -17.25
CA ILE A 687 -11.41 31.43 -16.60
C ILE A 687 -10.54 31.16 -15.38
N GLN A 688 -11.15 31.11 -14.20
CA GLN A 688 -10.46 30.90 -12.94
C GLN A 688 -10.70 29.46 -12.47
N ILE A 689 -9.63 28.71 -12.22
CA ILE A 689 -9.69 27.33 -11.74
C ILE A 689 -9.14 27.30 -10.33
N ARG A 690 -9.97 26.90 -9.37
CA ARG A 690 -9.56 26.72 -7.97
C ARG A 690 -9.53 25.25 -7.61
N PHE A 691 -8.56 24.82 -6.83
CA PHE A 691 -8.42 23.42 -6.42
C PHE A 691 -7.70 23.25 -5.09
N SER A 692 -7.79 22.06 -4.51
CA SER A 692 -7.08 21.70 -3.28
C SER A 692 -5.69 21.14 -3.58
N THR A 693 -4.64 21.68 -2.96
CA THR A 693 -3.28 21.12 -3.04
C THR A 693 -3.11 19.86 -2.17
N LYS A 694 -3.95 19.69 -1.15
CA LYS A 694 -4.04 18.46 -0.36
C LYS A 694 -4.80 17.38 -1.12
N ASN A 695 -4.31 16.15 -0.99
CA ASN A 695 -4.91 14.96 -1.60
C ASN A 695 -4.69 13.77 -0.65
N TRP A 696 -5.61 12.82 -0.63
CA TRP A 696 -5.47 11.59 0.14
C TRP A 696 -4.36 10.69 -0.43
N SER A 697 -4.14 10.72 -1.74
CA SER A 697 -3.08 9.96 -2.43
C SER A 697 -2.66 10.64 -3.74
N ALA A 698 -1.34 10.76 -3.93
CA ALA A 698 -0.75 11.39 -5.11
C ALA A 698 -1.02 10.66 -6.43
N ASP A 699 -1.26 9.35 -6.38
CA ASP A 699 -1.58 8.50 -7.53
C ASP A 699 -2.99 7.88 -7.46
N GLY A 700 -3.80 8.31 -6.48
CA GLY A 700 -5.13 7.78 -6.21
C GLY A 700 -5.14 6.32 -5.73
N CYS A 701 -4.06 5.87 -5.09
CA CYS A 701 -3.91 4.52 -4.59
C CYS A 701 -2.97 4.41 -3.38
N HIS A 702 -1.71 4.78 -3.54
CA HIS A 702 -0.69 4.56 -2.52
C HIS A 702 -0.66 5.71 -1.51
N VAL A 703 -0.48 5.36 -0.24
CA VAL A 703 -0.34 6.28 0.88
C VAL A 703 1.04 6.14 1.52
N ARG A 704 1.62 7.26 1.95
CA ARG A 704 2.92 7.32 2.63
C ARG A 704 2.70 7.42 4.13
N THR A 705 3.70 6.98 4.90
CA THR A 705 3.68 7.08 6.35
C THR A 705 3.39 8.51 6.82
N GLY A 706 2.33 8.70 7.62
CA GLY A 706 1.97 9.98 8.23
C GLY A 706 1.24 10.97 7.33
N ASP A 707 0.95 10.62 6.07
CA ASP A 707 0.07 11.44 5.23
C ASP A 707 -1.40 11.33 5.64
N ASP A 708 -2.26 12.15 5.06
CA ASP A 708 -3.68 12.18 5.45
C ASP A 708 -4.43 10.91 5.03
N GLY A 709 -4.07 10.30 3.88
CA GLY A 709 -4.67 9.05 3.43
C GLY A 709 -4.40 7.88 4.37
N SER A 710 -3.15 7.69 4.81
CA SER A 710 -2.76 6.64 5.75
C SER A 710 -3.45 6.81 7.11
N LYS A 711 -3.62 8.05 7.59
CA LYS A 711 -4.39 8.34 8.82
C LYS A 711 -5.86 7.95 8.70
N ILE A 712 -6.49 8.23 7.56
CA ILE A 712 -7.90 7.85 7.32
C ILE A 712 -8.04 6.32 7.33
N TYR A 713 -7.15 5.59 6.65
CA TYR A 713 -7.11 4.12 6.74
C TYR A 713 -6.96 3.64 8.19
N GLY A 714 -5.98 4.21 8.92
CA GLY A 714 -5.71 3.84 10.30
C GLY A 714 -6.90 4.07 11.24
N ALA A 715 -7.67 5.15 11.02
CA ALA A 715 -8.90 5.42 11.76
C ALA A 715 -10.00 4.40 11.45
N ILE A 716 -10.24 4.08 10.18
CA ILE A 716 -11.25 3.10 9.76
C ILE A 716 -10.95 1.71 10.35
N TYR A 717 -9.69 1.27 10.32
CA TYR A 717 -9.30 -0.01 10.91
C TYR A 717 -9.47 -0.02 12.43
N TYR A 718 -9.12 1.08 13.09
CA TYR A 718 -9.34 1.27 14.52
C TYR A 718 -10.83 1.23 14.91
N ASP A 719 -11.69 1.88 14.13
CA ASP A 719 -13.14 1.90 14.40
C ASP A 719 -13.74 0.50 14.30
N TYR A 720 -13.35 -0.27 13.27
CA TYR A 720 -13.74 -1.67 13.15
C TYR A 720 -13.20 -2.53 14.31
N PHE A 721 -11.94 -2.34 14.69
CA PHE A 721 -11.36 -3.03 15.86
C PHE A 721 -12.17 -2.73 17.12
N SER A 722 -12.50 -1.46 17.34
CA SER A 722 -13.30 -0.99 18.49
C SER A 722 -14.68 -1.62 18.52
N LYS A 723 -15.34 -1.75 17.36
CA LYS A 723 -16.63 -2.45 17.22
C LYS A 723 -16.51 -3.90 17.67
N ILE A 724 -15.54 -4.65 17.15
CA ILE A 724 -15.33 -6.07 17.49
C ILE A 724 -15.16 -6.29 18.98
N ILE A 725 -14.31 -5.48 19.63
CA ILE A 725 -13.98 -5.71 21.04
C ILE A 725 -15.11 -5.27 21.99
N ASN A 726 -15.99 -4.35 21.56
CA ASN A 726 -17.10 -3.85 22.35
C ASN A 726 -18.38 -4.69 22.24
N GLU A 727 -18.54 -5.48 21.16
CA GLU A 727 -19.71 -6.35 20.92
C GLU A 727 -19.93 -7.43 21.99
N LYS A 728 -18.98 -7.63 22.92
CA LYS A 728 -19.14 -8.51 24.10
C LYS A 728 -19.76 -7.85 25.35
N SER A 729 -20.20 -6.60 25.28
CA SER A 729 -20.79 -5.89 26.44
C SER A 729 -22.32 -5.97 26.56
N VAL A 730 -23.04 -6.61 25.62
CA VAL A 730 -24.53 -6.64 25.60
C VAL A 730 -25.13 -8.05 25.77
N LEU A 731 -24.31 -9.05 26.11
CA LEU A 731 -24.81 -10.36 26.54
C LEU A 731 -24.21 -10.70 27.90
N LYS A 732 -24.80 -10.13 28.95
CA LYS A 732 -24.79 -10.66 30.31
C LYS A 732 -26.21 -10.66 30.85
#